data_AF-A0A2T3L0X0-F1
#
_entry.id   AF-A0A2T3L0X0-F1
#
_cell.length_a   1.000
_cell.length_b   1.000
_cell.length_c   1.000
_cell.angle_alpha   90.00
_cell.angle_beta   90.00
_cell.angle_gamma   90.00
#
_symmetry.space_group_name_H-M   'P 1'
#
loop_
_entity.id
_entity.type
_entity.pdbx_description
1 polymer ?
#
loop_
_entity_poly.entity_id
_entity_poly.type
_entity_poly.pdbx_seq_one_letter_code
_entity_poly.pdbx_strand_id
1 'polypeptide(L)'
;MGTDATVLPSFPPKSLLQIVNLVDSGRANEISIFEWLEVTENTEQWTELTDDQSLDACRVIWMAICCNSVLGDIAFFKVALAIDGKSSSIVPQLLETMSIVRSEKGLDTLCAEKIDWLLLLQAQQHRELANICWNANLTPYYKTKWLRLPLANTYLTRIQKEVCSVIDPQSYDENSDNWLYECFLSLQTTKERIAFCERFILRFSKSAYSYLCGKTIEERCLPFNEDCYWYLLSESAKEKLKNQFNLSNYYELKGISRLLSEDDAERVLGLDKQKRRQIHSRTMFWSNYTKHFKRIRALLPESSFHYIAQFNNGLPPFVDKLASSESQDSEVYIFELSKLIVVEFLRGGLSETRFFNATDWNLKRLFDSRELSIDDIRSLSQQEVHDHIVGWQYFCEKLLRIKFKLTPTTGKPYFKGLPPSVNSYSETKGLLIAPESRMMTERKILLAPWVEQFWNVEFKTGKYGECGDTQKQSSVYLAKALMAKQLGNHDEYEMFIRKAADDGNPEAMWQLGRSLLLGSRSTAAMRKQGEDWVGKAASFAHHEAKETAIRFRIPFVENVLPKPEETISLEEKSELESCLASLAAVREWDQQQGLKLAKKLLLDADDKQVLLDALVTLLSKSQRFEIRDEITAMLQQEDDINALMNTALALSNGSTLEQIKAIEIYEHLHESNVDVKEKVNALVKFADDFKRGAVLVAGLRVLSNLGDLDAAYRLAKIIHVRQLPRLEHYEN
;
A
#
# COMPACT_ATOMS: atom_id res chain seq x y z
N MET A 1 -69.51 -3.80 10.95
CA MET A 1 -70.39 -4.71 11.71
C MET A 1 -70.11 -4.50 13.18
N GLY A 2 -71.15 -4.44 14.03
CA GLY A 2 -71.07 -3.93 15.40
C GLY A 2 -70.65 -4.97 16.43
N THR A 3 -69.98 -4.50 17.49
CA THR A 3 -69.83 -5.11 18.83
C THR A 3 -69.89 -6.64 18.86
N ASP A 4 -68.79 -7.29 18.49
CA ASP A 4 -68.65 -8.74 18.52
C ASP A 4 -68.80 -9.28 19.95
N ALA A 5 -69.85 -10.06 20.18
CA ALA A 5 -69.85 -11.02 21.27
C ALA A 5 -68.64 -11.94 21.06
N THR A 6 -67.75 -12.06 22.05
CA THR A 6 -66.59 -12.95 21.96
C THR A 6 -67.07 -14.39 21.80
N VAL A 7 -66.99 -14.89 20.57
CA VAL A 7 -67.26 -16.28 20.22
C VAL A 7 -66.21 -17.15 20.87
N LEU A 8 -66.65 -18.04 21.77
CA LEU A 8 -65.77 -19.00 22.43
C LEU A 8 -65.41 -20.16 21.46
N PRO A 9 -64.19 -20.69 21.54
CA PRO A 9 -63.81 -21.87 20.76
C PRO A 9 -64.66 -23.08 21.15
N SER A 10 -64.99 -23.91 20.16
CA SER A 10 -65.68 -25.19 20.42
C SER A 10 -64.73 -26.24 20.99
N PHE A 11 -65.28 -27.23 21.70
CA PHE A 11 -64.52 -28.35 22.23
C PHE A 11 -65.18 -29.68 21.81
N PRO A 12 -64.53 -30.50 20.94
CA PRO A 12 -63.23 -30.27 20.30
C PRO A 12 -63.28 -29.10 19.28
N PRO A 13 -62.13 -28.48 18.95
CA PRO A 13 -62.06 -27.40 17.97
C PRO A 13 -62.53 -27.85 16.59
N LYS A 14 -63.08 -26.90 15.82
CA LYS A 14 -63.59 -27.17 14.47
C LYS A 14 -62.45 -27.61 13.54
N SER A 15 -62.70 -28.67 12.79
CA SER A 15 -61.82 -29.09 11.69
C SER A 15 -61.85 -28.07 10.55
N LEU A 16 -60.79 -28.06 9.73
CA LEU A 16 -60.67 -27.19 8.56
C LEU A 16 -61.87 -27.30 7.60
N LEU A 17 -62.36 -28.51 7.31
CA LEU A 17 -63.54 -28.70 6.46
C LEU A 17 -64.83 -28.14 7.10
N GLN A 18 -64.96 -28.19 8.43
CA GLN A 18 -66.10 -27.56 9.12
C GLN A 18 -66.02 -26.04 9.04
N ILE A 19 -64.82 -25.47 9.13
CA ILE A 19 -64.58 -24.03 8.95
C ILE A 19 -64.96 -23.59 7.53
N VAL A 20 -64.52 -24.33 6.50
CA VAL A 20 -64.88 -24.06 5.10
C VAL A 20 -66.40 -24.06 4.91
N ASN A 21 -67.09 -25.10 5.37
CA ASN A 21 -68.56 -25.21 5.27
C ASN A 21 -69.29 -24.07 6.01
N LEU A 22 -68.78 -23.61 7.16
CA LEU A 22 -69.36 -22.49 7.90
C LEU A 22 -69.18 -21.17 7.15
N VAL A 23 -68.05 -20.96 6.49
CA VAL A 23 -67.84 -19.77 5.66
C VAL A 23 -68.72 -19.80 4.41
N ASP A 24 -68.80 -20.93 3.71
CA ASP A 24 -69.62 -21.06 2.50
C ASP A 24 -71.13 -20.91 2.78
N SER A 25 -71.56 -21.25 4.00
CA SER A 25 -72.94 -21.03 4.48
C SER A 25 -73.19 -19.64 5.08
N GLY A 26 -72.22 -18.72 5.00
CA GLY A 26 -72.35 -17.34 5.48
C GLY A 26 -72.30 -17.18 7.01
N ARG A 27 -71.82 -18.20 7.73
CA ARG A 27 -71.77 -18.29 9.21
C ARG A 27 -70.35 -18.13 9.76
N ALA A 28 -69.51 -17.35 9.07
CA ALA A 28 -68.12 -17.10 9.46
C ALA A 28 -67.98 -16.44 10.85
N ASN A 29 -69.02 -15.73 11.30
CA ASN A 29 -69.11 -15.11 12.62
C ASN A 29 -69.27 -16.12 13.77
N GLU A 30 -69.39 -17.43 13.50
CA GLU A 30 -69.44 -18.48 14.53
C GLU A 30 -68.07 -19.14 14.79
N ILE A 31 -67.02 -18.68 14.10
CA ILE A 31 -65.68 -19.21 14.20
C ILE A 31 -64.85 -18.28 15.09
N SER A 32 -64.31 -18.84 16.17
CA SER A 32 -63.46 -18.06 17.09
C SER A 32 -62.10 -17.75 16.47
N ILE A 33 -61.43 -16.70 16.96
CA ILE A 33 -60.06 -16.38 16.52
C ILE A 33 -59.07 -17.52 16.79
N PHE A 34 -59.26 -18.30 17.85
CA PHE A 34 -58.40 -19.43 18.19
C PHE A 34 -58.55 -20.58 17.19
N GLU A 35 -59.78 -20.86 16.73
CA GLU A 35 -60.03 -21.86 15.69
C GLU A 35 -59.42 -21.42 14.35
N TRP A 36 -59.48 -20.13 14.03
CA TRP A 36 -58.78 -19.58 12.86
C TRP A 36 -57.26 -19.74 12.95
N LEU A 37 -56.68 -19.39 14.11
CA LEU A 37 -55.24 -19.55 14.32
C LEU A 37 -54.82 -21.02 14.28
N GLU A 38 -55.61 -21.92 14.86
CA GLU A 38 -55.34 -23.35 14.83
C GLU A 38 -55.24 -23.89 13.41
N VAL A 39 -56.16 -23.54 12.50
CA VAL A 39 -56.07 -24.02 11.10
C VAL A 39 -54.97 -23.36 10.29
N THR A 40 -54.51 -22.16 10.66
CA THR A 40 -53.33 -21.54 10.05
C THR A 40 -52.02 -22.16 10.50
N GLU A 41 -52.04 -22.97 11.57
CA GLU A 41 -50.83 -23.49 12.24
C GLU A 41 -50.73 -25.02 12.31
N ASN A 42 -51.86 -25.72 12.40
CA ASN A 42 -51.91 -27.15 12.60
C ASN A 42 -51.80 -27.89 11.27
N THR A 43 -50.60 -28.39 10.94
CA THR A 43 -50.33 -29.11 9.69
C THR A 43 -51.09 -30.43 9.58
N GLU A 44 -51.49 -31.07 10.69
CA GLU A 44 -52.20 -32.35 10.68
C GLU A 44 -53.59 -32.22 10.03
N GLN A 45 -54.24 -31.07 10.15
CA GLN A 45 -55.54 -30.84 9.50
C GLN A 45 -55.44 -30.72 7.96
N TRP A 46 -54.22 -30.58 7.43
CA TRP A 46 -53.97 -30.41 5.99
C TRP A 46 -53.49 -31.69 5.31
N THR A 47 -53.01 -32.70 6.05
CA THR A 47 -52.36 -33.89 5.47
C THR A 47 -53.31 -34.83 4.74
N GLU A 48 -54.61 -34.76 5.00
CA GLU A 48 -55.63 -35.67 4.44
C GLU A 48 -56.52 -35.02 3.38
N LEU A 49 -56.27 -33.76 3.01
CA LEU A 49 -57.06 -33.02 2.02
C LEU A 49 -56.63 -33.33 0.58
N THR A 50 -57.59 -33.33 -0.35
CA THR A 50 -57.27 -33.32 -1.80
C THR A 50 -56.78 -31.93 -2.23
N ASP A 51 -56.11 -31.84 -3.39
CA ASP A 51 -55.63 -30.56 -3.92
C ASP A 51 -56.75 -29.52 -4.07
N ASP A 52 -57.92 -29.94 -4.57
CA ASP A 52 -59.11 -29.07 -4.70
C ASP A 52 -59.61 -28.59 -3.34
N GLN A 53 -59.66 -29.47 -2.33
CA GLN A 53 -60.07 -29.11 -0.97
C GLN A 53 -59.06 -28.17 -0.30
N SER A 54 -57.77 -28.38 -0.56
CA SER A 54 -56.70 -27.52 -0.05
C SER A 54 -56.77 -26.12 -0.64
N LEU A 55 -57.01 -25.99 -1.96
CA LEU A 55 -57.18 -24.69 -2.61
C LEU A 55 -58.42 -23.94 -2.12
N ASP A 56 -59.53 -24.66 -1.95
CA ASP A 56 -60.78 -24.12 -1.42
C ASP A 56 -60.61 -23.62 0.03
N ALA A 57 -59.93 -24.41 0.86
CA ALA A 57 -59.55 -24.05 2.23
C ALA A 57 -58.63 -22.81 2.26
N CYS A 58 -57.60 -22.74 1.40
CA CYS A 58 -56.73 -21.58 1.29
C CYS A 58 -57.51 -20.31 0.93
N ARG A 59 -58.46 -20.37 -0.03
CA ARG A 59 -59.32 -19.23 -0.39
C ARG A 59 -60.10 -18.74 0.84
N VAL A 60 -60.74 -19.65 1.56
CA VAL A 60 -61.56 -19.33 2.74
C VAL A 60 -60.72 -18.69 3.85
N ILE A 61 -59.55 -19.26 4.16
CA ILE A 61 -58.67 -18.75 5.20
C ILE A 61 -58.13 -17.37 4.82
N TRP A 62 -57.69 -17.18 3.59
CA TRP A 62 -57.20 -15.87 3.14
C TRP A 62 -58.28 -14.79 3.16
N MET A 63 -59.52 -15.14 2.79
CA MET A 63 -60.66 -14.24 2.92
C MET A 63 -60.90 -13.85 4.39
N ALA A 64 -60.78 -14.79 5.32
CA ALA A 64 -60.89 -14.51 6.76
C ALA A 64 -59.75 -13.62 7.27
N ILE A 65 -58.51 -13.89 6.87
CA ILE A 65 -57.31 -13.10 7.19
C ILE A 65 -57.50 -11.64 6.77
N CYS A 66 -58.09 -11.40 5.59
CA CYS A 66 -58.28 -10.05 5.07
C CYS A 66 -59.52 -9.33 5.64
N CYS A 67 -60.52 -10.07 6.13
CA CYS A 67 -61.72 -9.49 6.73
C CYS A 67 -61.61 -9.29 8.25
N ASN A 68 -60.67 -9.95 8.93
CA ASN A 68 -60.44 -9.84 10.37
C ASN A 68 -59.06 -9.24 10.65
N SER A 69 -59.03 -8.02 11.22
CA SER A 69 -57.78 -7.27 11.41
C SER A 69 -56.78 -7.94 12.36
N VAL A 70 -57.25 -8.63 13.41
CA VAL A 70 -56.39 -9.31 14.39
C VAL A 70 -55.79 -10.56 13.76
N LEU A 71 -56.62 -11.38 13.09
CA LEU A 71 -56.16 -12.55 12.37
C LEU A 71 -55.18 -12.15 11.27
N GLY A 72 -55.51 -11.10 10.52
CA GLY A 72 -54.69 -10.50 9.48
C GLY A 72 -53.31 -10.10 9.97
N ASP A 73 -53.24 -9.29 11.02
CA ASP A 73 -51.97 -8.84 11.59
C ASP A 73 -51.10 -10.02 12.06
N ILE A 74 -51.68 -11.04 12.69
CA ILE A 74 -50.94 -12.24 13.12
C ILE A 74 -50.46 -13.07 11.93
N ALA A 75 -51.34 -13.36 10.97
CA ALA A 75 -51.03 -14.20 9.82
C ALA A 75 -49.96 -13.55 8.93
N PHE A 76 -50.12 -12.27 8.57
CA PHE A 76 -49.13 -11.55 7.76
C PHE A 76 -47.78 -11.43 8.48
N PHE A 77 -47.78 -11.24 9.80
CA PHE A 77 -46.55 -11.23 10.59
C PHE A 77 -45.84 -12.59 10.52
N LYS A 78 -46.57 -13.70 10.66
CA LYS A 78 -46.04 -15.06 10.57
C LYS A 78 -45.56 -15.43 9.16
N VAL A 79 -46.27 -15.00 8.13
CA VAL A 79 -45.87 -15.15 6.73
C VAL A 79 -44.56 -14.42 6.48
N ALA A 80 -44.43 -13.18 6.94
CA ALA A 80 -43.17 -12.42 6.83
C ALA A 80 -42.00 -13.11 7.53
N LEU A 81 -42.22 -13.70 8.72
CA LEU A 81 -41.20 -14.49 9.43
C LEU A 81 -40.80 -15.74 8.63
N ALA A 82 -41.77 -16.46 8.07
CA ALA A 82 -41.51 -17.65 7.27
C ALA A 82 -40.70 -17.32 6.00
N ILE A 83 -41.06 -16.26 5.28
CA ILE A 83 -40.33 -15.78 4.10
C ILE A 83 -38.89 -15.37 4.46
N ASP A 84 -38.68 -14.77 5.64
CA ASP A 84 -37.35 -14.42 6.15
C ASP A 84 -36.53 -15.64 6.63
N GLY A 85 -37.07 -16.86 6.54
CA GLY A 85 -36.43 -18.11 6.95
C GLY A 85 -36.39 -18.32 8.47
N LYS A 86 -37.24 -17.61 9.22
CA LYS A 86 -37.37 -17.75 10.67
C LYS A 86 -38.42 -18.79 11.03
N SER A 87 -38.31 -19.37 12.23
CA SER A 87 -39.32 -20.29 12.75
C SER A 87 -40.69 -19.63 12.77
N SER A 88 -41.61 -20.16 11.97
CA SER A 88 -43.00 -19.72 11.89
C SER A 88 -43.89 -20.95 11.92
N SER A 89 -45.00 -20.89 12.65
CA SER A 89 -45.97 -21.97 12.69
C SER A 89 -46.95 -21.95 11.51
N ILE A 90 -46.85 -20.98 10.59
CA ILE A 90 -47.75 -20.88 9.44
C ILE A 90 -47.62 -22.12 8.53
N VAL A 91 -48.74 -22.68 8.10
CA VAL A 91 -48.74 -23.85 7.19
C VAL A 91 -48.20 -23.49 5.79
N PRO A 92 -47.44 -24.39 5.13
CA PRO A 92 -46.84 -24.12 3.82
C PRO A 92 -47.84 -23.77 2.71
N GLN A 93 -49.01 -24.40 2.70
CA GLN A 93 -50.06 -24.19 1.70
C GLN A 93 -50.50 -22.72 1.63
N LEU A 94 -50.55 -22.02 2.77
CA LEU A 94 -50.88 -20.59 2.79
C LEU A 94 -49.75 -19.74 2.18
N LEU A 95 -48.48 -20.09 2.41
CA LEU A 95 -47.33 -19.38 1.81
C LEU A 95 -47.33 -19.49 0.29
N GLU A 96 -47.71 -20.64 -0.24
CA GLU A 96 -47.73 -20.92 -1.69
C GLU A 96 -48.93 -20.28 -2.39
N THR A 97 -50.04 -20.07 -1.69
CA THR A 97 -51.32 -19.61 -2.26
C THR A 97 -51.62 -18.13 -2.02
N MET A 98 -50.71 -17.38 -1.40
CA MET A 98 -50.90 -15.94 -1.08
C MET A 98 -51.27 -15.08 -2.30
N SER A 99 -50.86 -15.47 -3.51
CA SER A 99 -51.21 -14.74 -4.74
C SER A 99 -52.71 -14.83 -5.11
N ILE A 100 -53.43 -15.86 -4.65
CA ILE A 100 -54.86 -16.06 -4.93
C ILE A 100 -55.71 -14.90 -4.41
N VAL A 101 -55.24 -14.25 -3.34
CA VAL A 101 -55.95 -13.17 -2.64
C VAL A 101 -56.06 -11.89 -3.49
N ARG A 102 -55.17 -11.68 -4.47
CA ARG A 102 -55.19 -10.48 -5.32
C ARG A 102 -56.45 -10.38 -6.19
N SER A 103 -57.11 -11.51 -6.46
CA SER A 103 -58.34 -11.58 -7.28
C SER A 103 -59.64 -11.41 -6.47
N GLU A 104 -59.56 -11.33 -5.14
CA GLU A 104 -60.76 -11.30 -4.29
C GLU A 104 -61.40 -9.91 -4.18
N LYS A 105 -62.74 -9.88 -4.19
CA LYS A 105 -63.51 -8.63 -4.11
C LYS A 105 -63.67 -8.19 -2.65
N GLY A 106 -63.31 -6.95 -2.34
CA GLY A 106 -63.51 -6.35 -1.01
C GLY A 106 -62.28 -6.31 -0.11
N LEU A 107 -61.09 -6.58 -0.67
CA LEU A 107 -59.81 -6.44 0.02
C LEU A 107 -59.57 -4.99 0.46
N ASP A 108 -59.23 -4.77 1.72
CA ASP A 108 -58.81 -3.44 2.18
C ASP A 108 -57.45 -3.04 1.57
N THR A 109 -57.21 -1.74 1.43
CA THR A 109 -56.00 -1.19 0.80
C THR A 109 -54.72 -1.60 1.52
N LEU A 110 -54.73 -1.67 2.85
CA LEU A 110 -53.55 -2.04 3.64
C LEU A 110 -53.20 -3.51 3.46
N CYS A 111 -54.20 -4.40 3.43
CA CYS A 111 -54.03 -5.82 3.14
C CYS A 111 -53.51 -6.03 1.72
N ALA A 112 -54.01 -5.29 0.73
CA ALA A 112 -53.50 -5.32 -0.64
C ALA A 112 -52.00 -4.97 -0.67
N GLU A 113 -51.60 -3.88 -0.01
CA GLU A 113 -50.20 -3.48 0.07
C GLU A 113 -49.32 -4.47 0.83
N LYS A 114 -49.83 -5.11 1.89
CA LYS A 114 -49.11 -6.18 2.61
C LYS A 114 -48.85 -7.39 1.69
N ILE A 115 -49.86 -7.81 0.93
CA ILE A 115 -49.74 -8.95 0.01
C ILE A 115 -48.72 -8.64 -1.09
N ASP A 116 -48.83 -7.49 -1.74
CA ASP A 116 -47.88 -7.08 -2.78
C ASP A 116 -46.45 -7.00 -2.22
N TRP A 117 -46.27 -6.44 -1.02
CA TRP A 117 -44.98 -6.38 -0.34
C TRP A 117 -44.41 -7.78 -0.05
N LEU A 118 -45.23 -8.71 0.46
CA LEU A 118 -44.80 -10.06 0.79
C LEU A 118 -44.51 -10.92 -0.44
N LEU A 119 -45.25 -10.75 -1.53
CA LEU A 119 -44.97 -11.43 -2.81
C LEU A 119 -43.63 -10.99 -3.40
N LEU A 120 -43.33 -9.68 -3.37
CA LEU A 120 -42.02 -9.16 -3.80
C LEU A 120 -40.88 -9.65 -2.90
N LEU A 121 -41.13 -9.78 -1.59
CA LEU A 121 -40.17 -10.37 -0.65
C LEU A 121 -39.91 -11.85 -0.96
N GLN A 122 -40.97 -12.63 -1.22
CA GLN A 122 -40.87 -14.05 -1.59
C GLN A 122 -40.10 -14.23 -2.90
N ALA A 123 -40.30 -13.33 -3.88
CA ALA A 123 -39.57 -13.28 -5.13
C ALA A 123 -38.14 -12.70 -5.01
N GLN A 124 -37.71 -12.29 -3.81
CA GLN A 124 -36.41 -11.67 -3.53
C GLN A 124 -36.15 -10.36 -4.32
N GLN A 125 -37.20 -9.65 -4.71
CA GLN A 125 -37.15 -8.41 -5.49
C GLN A 125 -36.93 -7.17 -4.60
N HIS A 126 -35.81 -7.16 -3.86
CA HIS A 126 -35.49 -6.12 -2.88
C HIS A 126 -35.38 -4.70 -3.47
N ARG A 127 -34.97 -4.58 -4.74
CA ARG A 127 -34.87 -3.29 -5.43
C ARG A 127 -36.24 -2.69 -5.72
N GLU A 128 -37.23 -3.52 -6.07
CA GLU A 128 -38.60 -3.04 -6.28
C GLU A 128 -39.23 -2.58 -4.98
N LEU A 129 -38.94 -3.28 -3.87
CA LEU A 129 -39.36 -2.87 -2.52
C LEU A 129 -38.76 -1.51 -2.13
N ALA A 130 -37.48 -1.29 -2.42
CA ALA A 130 -36.85 0.02 -2.21
C ALA A 130 -37.50 1.10 -3.10
N ASN A 131 -37.95 0.77 -4.31
CA ASN A 131 -38.63 1.70 -5.20
C ASN A 131 -40.04 2.06 -4.68
N ILE A 132 -40.76 1.09 -4.11
CA ILE A 132 -42.03 1.35 -3.41
C ILE A 132 -41.82 2.31 -2.24
N CYS A 133 -40.75 2.10 -1.45
CA CYS A 133 -40.37 3.00 -0.35
C CYS A 133 -40.10 4.43 -0.85
N TRP A 134 -39.33 4.56 -1.93
CA TRP A 134 -39.04 5.85 -2.57
C TRP A 134 -40.31 6.56 -3.04
N ASN A 135 -41.17 5.87 -3.81
CA ASN A 135 -42.42 6.44 -4.31
C ASN A 135 -43.39 6.84 -3.20
N ALA A 136 -43.35 6.15 -2.06
CA ALA A 136 -44.15 6.48 -0.87
C ALA A 136 -43.51 7.55 0.03
N ASN A 137 -42.28 8.01 -0.29
CA ASN A 137 -41.46 8.88 0.55
C ASN A 137 -41.32 8.37 2.00
N LEU A 138 -41.13 7.06 2.16
CA LEU A 138 -40.94 6.39 3.46
C LEU A 138 -39.64 5.58 3.41
N THR A 139 -38.90 5.53 4.53
CA THR A 139 -37.74 4.63 4.62
C THR A 139 -38.21 3.17 4.69
N PRO A 140 -37.34 2.19 4.34
CA PRO A 140 -37.68 0.77 4.49
C PRO A 140 -38.16 0.41 5.89
N TYR A 141 -37.59 1.03 6.92
CA TYR A 141 -38.00 0.84 8.31
C TYR A 141 -39.42 1.33 8.56
N TYR A 142 -39.73 2.57 8.16
CA TYR A 142 -41.07 3.14 8.37
C TYR A 142 -42.14 2.48 7.51
N LYS A 143 -41.83 2.08 6.28
CA LYS A 143 -42.78 1.33 5.43
C LYS A 143 -43.10 -0.04 6.02
N THR A 144 -42.09 -0.79 6.48
CA THR A 144 -42.29 -2.09 7.14
C THR A 144 -43.11 -1.93 8.43
N LYS A 145 -42.84 -0.87 9.20
CA LYS A 145 -43.61 -0.53 10.41
C LYS A 145 -45.07 -0.18 10.09
N TRP A 146 -45.29 0.59 9.04
CA TRP A 146 -46.63 0.97 8.58
C TRP A 146 -47.44 -0.25 8.13
N LEU A 147 -46.78 -1.21 7.46
CA LEU A 147 -47.35 -2.51 7.10
C LEU A 147 -47.52 -3.47 8.30
N ARG A 148 -47.14 -3.06 9.53
CA ARG A 148 -47.22 -3.87 10.76
C ARG A 148 -46.51 -5.22 10.67
N LEU A 149 -45.44 -5.28 9.87
CA LEU A 149 -44.62 -6.47 9.69
C LEU A 149 -43.48 -6.51 10.72
N PRO A 150 -42.83 -7.67 10.94
CA PRO A 150 -41.69 -7.79 11.83
C PRO A 150 -40.59 -6.78 11.46
N LEU A 151 -39.96 -6.12 12.44
CA LEU A 151 -38.88 -5.14 12.18
C LEU A 151 -37.47 -5.73 12.32
N ALA A 152 -37.31 -6.74 13.17
CA ALA A 152 -36.05 -7.46 13.34
C ALA A 152 -36.03 -8.63 12.34
N ASN A 153 -35.61 -8.40 11.11
CA ASN A 153 -35.61 -9.37 10.02
C ASN A 153 -34.39 -9.16 9.11
N THR A 154 -34.04 -10.15 8.29
CA THR A 154 -32.90 -10.04 7.38
C THR A 154 -33.24 -9.28 6.11
N TYR A 155 -34.50 -9.33 5.65
CA TYR A 155 -34.94 -8.64 4.45
C TYR A 155 -34.84 -7.11 4.53
N LEU A 156 -35.00 -6.50 5.70
CA LEU A 156 -34.89 -5.05 5.90
C LEU A 156 -33.47 -4.60 5.60
N THR A 157 -32.47 -5.33 6.10
CA THR A 157 -31.07 -5.06 5.76
C THR A 157 -30.82 -5.23 4.26
N ARG A 158 -31.49 -6.18 3.59
CA ARG A 158 -31.39 -6.40 2.13
C ARG A 158 -32.02 -5.25 1.33
N ILE A 159 -33.22 -4.79 1.70
CA ILE A 159 -33.88 -3.64 1.07
C ILE A 159 -33.05 -2.37 1.28
N GLN A 160 -32.53 -2.17 2.49
CA GLN A 160 -31.62 -1.06 2.80
C GLN A 160 -30.34 -1.09 1.95
N LYS A 161 -29.99 -2.22 1.33
CA LYS A 161 -28.86 -2.25 0.39
C LYS A 161 -29.15 -1.62 -0.96
N GLU A 162 -30.41 -1.55 -1.34
CA GLU A 162 -30.86 -1.11 -2.66
C GLU A 162 -31.32 0.35 -2.69
N VAL A 163 -31.38 1.04 -1.55
CA VAL A 163 -31.90 2.42 -1.47
C VAL A 163 -31.10 3.42 -2.33
N CYS A 164 -29.78 3.24 -2.46
CA CYS A 164 -28.99 4.07 -3.38
C CYS A 164 -29.18 3.66 -4.85
N SER A 165 -29.58 2.42 -5.12
CA SER A 165 -29.72 1.85 -6.47
C SER A 165 -31.00 2.29 -7.18
N VAL A 166 -32.01 2.74 -6.43
CA VAL A 166 -33.31 3.16 -6.99
C VAL A 166 -33.29 4.61 -7.48
N ILE A 167 -32.33 5.42 -7.03
CA ILE A 167 -32.16 6.80 -7.50
C ILE A 167 -31.18 6.82 -8.68
N ASP A 168 -31.57 7.53 -9.74
CA ASP A 168 -30.70 7.80 -10.87
C ASP A 168 -29.73 8.95 -10.51
N PRO A 169 -28.39 8.74 -10.61
CA PRO A 169 -27.40 9.78 -10.38
C PRO A 169 -27.61 11.06 -11.19
N GLN A 170 -28.22 10.97 -12.38
CA GLN A 170 -28.48 12.14 -13.22
C GLN A 170 -29.71 12.94 -12.77
N SER A 171 -30.62 12.33 -12.02
CA SER A 171 -31.82 12.97 -11.49
C SER A 171 -31.72 13.27 -9.99
N TYR A 172 -30.53 13.16 -9.40
CA TYR A 172 -30.32 13.38 -7.98
C TYR A 172 -30.59 14.83 -7.61
N ASP A 173 -31.55 15.05 -6.72
CA ASP A 173 -32.02 16.36 -6.29
C ASP A 173 -32.16 16.45 -4.75
N GLU A 174 -32.68 17.57 -4.25
CA GLU A 174 -32.91 17.79 -2.81
C GLU A 174 -33.92 16.80 -2.22
N ASN A 175 -34.94 16.36 -2.97
CA ASN A 175 -35.91 15.37 -2.49
C ASN A 175 -35.25 14.00 -2.29
N SER A 176 -34.45 13.59 -3.28
CA SER A 176 -33.67 12.35 -3.24
C SER A 176 -32.67 12.36 -2.08
N ASP A 177 -32.00 13.50 -1.87
CA ASP A 177 -31.05 13.72 -0.77
C ASP A 177 -31.73 13.62 0.61
N ASN A 178 -32.88 14.28 0.77
CA ASN A 178 -33.66 14.22 2.01
C ASN A 178 -34.09 12.79 2.35
N TRP A 179 -34.64 12.05 1.37
CA TRP A 179 -35.08 10.68 1.60
C TRP A 179 -33.92 9.72 1.91
N LEU A 180 -32.80 9.85 1.20
CA LEU A 180 -31.58 9.06 1.48
C LEU A 180 -31.00 9.39 2.86
N TYR A 181 -31.02 10.66 3.27
CA TYR A 181 -30.59 11.07 4.59
C TYR A 181 -31.48 10.49 5.69
N GLU A 182 -32.80 10.49 5.51
CA GLU A 182 -33.73 9.79 6.42
C GLU A 182 -33.46 8.29 6.47
N CYS A 183 -33.15 7.66 5.32
CA CYS A 183 -32.72 6.26 5.30
C CYS A 183 -31.45 6.05 6.13
N PHE A 184 -30.45 6.94 6.02
CA PHE A 184 -29.24 6.91 6.83
C PHE A 184 -29.52 7.04 8.34
N LEU A 185 -30.40 7.98 8.74
CA LEU A 185 -30.78 8.17 10.14
C LEU A 185 -31.50 6.96 10.73
N SER A 186 -32.25 6.21 9.91
CA SER A 186 -32.96 5.00 10.33
C SER A 186 -32.03 3.80 10.64
N LEU A 187 -30.75 3.88 10.27
CA LEU A 187 -29.78 2.81 10.49
C LEU A 187 -29.31 2.79 11.95
N GLN A 188 -29.37 1.60 12.56
CA GLN A 188 -29.09 1.40 13.98
C GLN A 188 -27.60 1.18 14.25
N THR A 189 -26.90 0.49 13.35
CA THR A 189 -25.50 0.09 13.60
C THR A 189 -24.50 0.94 12.80
N THR A 190 -23.31 1.15 13.36
CA THR A 190 -22.20 1.83 12.67
C THR A 190 -21.82 1.09 11.39
N LYS A 191 -21.88 -0.26 11.39
CA LYS A 191 -21.57 -1.09 10.20
C LYS A 191 -22.53 -0.80 9.04
N GLU A 192 -23.82 -0.68 9.31
CA GLU A 192 -24.81 -0.33 8.29
C GLU A 192 -24.61 1.09 7.76
N ARG A 193 -24.30 2.04 8.64
CA ARG A 193 -24.00 3.43 8.26
C ARG A 193 -22.80 3.53 7.34
N ILE A 194 -21.72 2.81 7.65
CA ILE A 194 -20.53 2.73 6.78
C ILE A 194 -20.92 2.15 5.41
N ALA A 195 -21.63 1.02 5.39
CA ALA A 195 -22.05 0.39 4.13
C ALA A 195 -23.00 1.29 3.30
N PHE A 196 -23.84 2.10 3.95
CA PHE A 196 -24.63 3.13 3.26
C PHE A 196 -23.73 4.19 2.64
N CYS A 197 -22.80 4.77 3.42
CA CYS A 197 -21.86 5.77 2.92
C CYS A 197 -21.04 5.25 1.74
N GLU A 198 -20.55 4.01 1.79
CA GLU A 198 -19.81 3.39 0.68
C GLU A 198 -20.64 3.32 -0.60
N ARG A 199 -21.89 2.82 -0.52
CA ARG A 199 -22.78 2.75 -1.68
C ARG A 199 -23.11 4.13 -2.23
N PHE A 200 -23.35 5.10 -1.36
CA PHE A 200 -23.59 6.49 -1.74
C PHE A 200 -22.38 7.06 -2.50
N ILE A 201 -21.18 6.97 -1.91
CA ILE A 201 -19.92 7.43 -2.51
C ILE A 201 -19.72 6.77 -3.88
N LEU A 202 -19.86 5.44 -3.96
CA LEU A 202 -19.64 4.69 -5.20
C LEU A 202 -20.68 4.98 -6.28
N ARG A 203 -21.90 5.36 -5.92
CA ARG A 203 -22.98 5.67 -6.87
C ARG A 203 -22.94 7.11 -7.38
N PHE A 204 -22.77 8.10 -6.50
CA PHE A 204 -22.92 9.53 -6.84
C PHE A 204 -21.56 10.23 -7.01
N SER A 205 -21.53 11.32 -7.79
CA SER A 205 -20.36 12.19 -7.90
C SER A 205 -20.50 13.40 -6.97
N LYS A 206 -19.38 13.97 -6.49
CA LYS A 206 -19.40 15.18 -5.65
C LYS A 206 -20.17 16.34 -6.29
N SER A 207 -20.07 16.51 -7.62
CA SER A 207 -20.83 17.53 -8.35
C SER A 207 -22.34 17.36 -8.25
N ALA A 208 -22.81 16.15 -7.93
CA ALA A 208 -24.20 15.81 -7.72
C ALA A 208 -24.59 15.77 -6.23
N TYR A 209 -23.67 16.00 -5.28
CA TYR A 209 -24.04 15.98 -3.87
C TYR A 209 -24.90 17.19 -3.52
N SER A 210 -26.11 16.92 -3.03
CA SER A 210 -26.93 17.90 -2.32
C SER A 210 -26.52 17.97 -0.85
N TYR A 211 -27.13 18.88 -0.10
CA TYR A 211 -26.59 19.37 1.16
C TYR A 211 -26.48 18.33 2.29
N LEU A 212 -27.51 17.51 2.55
CA LEU A 212 -27.56 16.66 3.75
C LEU A 212 -26.65 15.44 3.64
N CYS A 213 -26.78 14.65 2.57
CA CYS A 213 -25.90 13.49 2.38
C CYS A 213 -24.48 13.98 2.09
N GLY A 214 -24.31 15.05 1.28
CA GLY A 214 -23.01 15.65 1.01
C GLY A 214 -22.27 16.05 2.28
N LYS A 215 -22.93 16.80 3.18
CA LYS A 215 -22.37 17.17 4.48
C LYS A 215 -22.02 15.96 5.33
N THR A 216 -22.87 14.94 5.34
CA THR A 216 -22.60 13.69 6.09
C THR A 216 -21.35 12.99 5.58
N ILE A 217 -21.16 12.92 4.26
CA ILE A 217 -19.94 12.36 3.65
C ILE A 217 -18.73 13.22 4.02
N GLU A 218 -18.83 14.55 3.94
CA GLU A 218 -17.72 15.44 4.29
C GLU A 218 -17.31 15.34 5.76
N GLU A 219 -18.27 15.28 6.68
CA GLU A 219 -18.01 15.23 8.12
C GLU A 219 -17.59 13.84 8.61
N ARG A 220 -18.19 12.78 8.07
CA ARG A 220 -17.97 11.41 8.58
C ARG A 220 -17.03 10.61 7.73
N CYS A 221 -16.95 10.83 6.42
CA CYS A 221 -16.17 9.95 5.54
C CYS A 221 -14.81 10.54 5.20
N LEU A 222 -14.58 11.85 5.31
CA LEU A 222 -13.27 12.44 5.03
C LEU A 222 -12.30 12.30 6.22
N PRO A 223 -10.98 12.19 5.97
CA PRO A 223 -9.96 11.95 6.99
C PRO A 223 -9.62 13.20 7.83
N PHE A 224 -10.49 14.22 7.82
CA PHE A 224 -10.27 15.49 8.51
C PHE A 224 -10.65 15.43 10.00
N ASN A 225 -11.57 14.53 10.36
CA ASN A 225 -12.14 14.40 11.70
C ASN A 225 -11.60 13.14 12.41
N GLU A 226 -11.53 13.17 13.74
CA GLU A 226 -10.97 12.07 14.55
C GLU A 226 -11.85 10.81 14.51
N ASP A 227 -13.18 11.00 14.53
CA ASP A 227 -14.21 9.95 14.47
C ASP A 227 -14.80 9.79 13.06
N CYS A 228 -13.92 9.65 12.07
CA CYS A 228 -14.31 9.41 10.68
C CYS A 228 -14.33 7.92 10.31
N TYR A 229 -15.16 7.57 9.34
CA TYR A 229 -15.25 6.26 8.72
C TYR A 229 -14.15 5.99 7.70
N TRP A 230 -13.31 6.98 7.37
CA TRP A 230 -12.29 6.87 6.30
C TRP A 230 -11.51 5.56 6.33
N TYR A 231 -10.99 5.17 7.51
CA TYR A 231 -10.17 3.96 7.68
C TYR A 231 -10.95 2.65 7.56
N LEU A 232 -12.28 2.70 7.66
CA LEU A 232 -13.18 1.56 7.57
C LEU A 232 -13.83 1.43 6.18
N LEU A 233 -13.62 2.40 5.30
CA LEU A 233 -14.08 2.35 3.91
C LEU A 233 -13.19 1.40 3.09
N SER A 234 -13.79 0.81 2.06
CA SER A 234 -13.10 0.10 0.98
C SER A 234 -12.21 1.02 0.16
N GLU A 235 -11.16 0.45 -0.45
CA GLU A 235 -10.20 1.19 -1.27
C GLU A 235 -10.86 1.90 -2.46
N SER A 236 -11.84 1.28 -3.10
CA SER A 236 -12.59 1.90 -4.21
C SER A 236 -13.35 3.16 -3.78
N ALA A 237 -13.94 3.16 -2.58
CA ALA A 237 -14.60 4.33 -2.02
C ALA A 237 -13.58 5.43 -1.66
N LYS A 238 -12.43 5.06 -1.05
CA LYS A 238 -11.33 6.00 -0.75
C LYS A 238 -10.79 6.64 -2.02
N GLU A 239 -10.48 5.87 -3.06
CA GLU A 239 -10.00 6.39 -4.36
C GLU A 239 -10.99 7.38 -4.98
N LYS A 240 -12.29 7.04 -4.96
CA LYS A 240 -13.32 7.93 -5.48
C LYS A 240 -13.39 9.24 -4.69
N LEU A 241 -13.30 9.19 -3.36
CA LEU A 241 -13.22 10.39 -2.50
C LEU A 241 -11.92 11.19 -2.74
N LYS A 242 -10.77 10.53 -2.88
CA LYS A 242 -9.48 11.19 -3.19
C LYS A 242 -9.61 12.02 -4.46
N ASN A 243 -10.17 11.44 -5.52
CA ASN A 243 -10.36 12.11 -6.80
C ASN A 243 -11.39 13.25 -6.70
N GLN A 244 -12.51 13.04 -6.01
CA GLN A 244 -13.57 14.06 -5.87
C GLN A 244 -13.16 15.26 -5.01
N PHE A 245 -12.31 15.04 -3.99
CA PHE A 245 -11.91 16.06 -3.03
C PHE A 245 -10.45 16.51 -3.18
N ASN A 246 -9.74 16.03 -4.22
CA ASN A 246 -8.31 16.27 -4.45
C ASN A 246 -7.47 16.00 -3.19
N LEU A 247 -7.71 14.86 -2.52
CA LEU A 247 -7.01 14.50 -1.29
C LEU A 247 -5.65 13.89 -1.63
N SER A 248 -4.58 14.39 -1.00
CA SER A 248 -3.26 13.76 -1.06
C SER A 248 -3.23 12.46 -0.26
N ASN A 249 -2.41 11.48 -0.65
CA ASN A 249 -2.14 10.26 0.15
C ASN A 249 -1.59 10.56 1.56
N TYR A 250 -1.21 11.81 1.85
CA TYR A 250 -0.71 12.25 3.15
C TYR A 250 -1.69 11.99 4.30
N TYR A 251 -3.00 12.01 4.04
CA TYR A 251 -3.99 11.78 5.10
C TYR A 251 -3.95 10.35 5.63
N GLU A 252 -3.70 9.37 4.77
CA GLU A 252 -3.52 7.97 5.18
C GLU A 252 -2.22 7.80 5.95
N LEU A 253 -1.14 8.48 5.53
CA LEU A 253 0.12 8.53 6.27
C LEU A 253 -0.03 9.17 7.66
N LYS A 254 -0.89 10.18 7.80
CA LYS A 254 -1.26 10.75 9.12
C LYS A 254 -1.98 9.71 10.00
N GLY A 255 -2.86 8.90 9.41
CA GLY A 255 -3.52 7.79 10.11
C GLY A 255 -2.53 6.75 10.64
N ILE A 256 -1.55 6.37 9.82
CA ILE A 256 -0.45 5.47 10.22
C ILE A 256 0.32 6.08 11.39
N SER A 257 0.72 7.36 11.29
CA SER A 257 1.41 8.04 12.39
C SER A 257 0.59 8.09 13.68
N ARG A 258 -0.74 8.27 13.61
CA ARG A 258 -1.62 8.24 14.78
C ARG A 258 -1.55 6.87 15.47
N LEU A 259 -1.74 5.78 14.72
CA LEU A 259 -1.69 4.41 15.24
C LEU A 259 -0.33 4.09 15.87
N LEU A 260 0.77 4.52 15.25
CA LEU A 260 2.12 4.34 15.82
C LEU A 260 2.41 5.21 17.04
N SER A 261 1.58 6.24 17.29
CA SER A 261 1.73 7.16 18.42
C SER A 261 0.82 6.83 19.61
N GLU A 262 -0.11 5.89 19.44
CA GLU A 262 -1.03 5.43 20.50
C GLU A 262 -0.29 4.65 21.60
N ASP A 263 -0.91 4.54 22.79
CA ASP A 263 -0.29 3.86 23.94
C ASP A 263 -0.14 2.34 23.72
N ASP A 264 -1.02 1.72 22.93
CA ASP A 264 -0.92 0.31 22.57
C ASP A 264 0.34 -0.04 21.79
N ALA A 265 0.87 0.91 21.01
CA ALA A 265 2.10 0.74 20.24
C ALA A 265 3.33 0.55 21.15
N GLU A 266 3.31 1.08 22.38
CA GLU A 266 4.39 0.88 23.34
C GLU A 266 4.49 -0.59 23.76
N ARG A 267 3.34 -1.22 24.05
CA ARG A 267 3.27 -2.62 24.46
C ARG A 267 3.65 -3.59 23.34
N VAL A 268 3.22 -3.31 22.11
CA VAL A 268 3.38 -4.23 20.97
C VAL A 268 4.70 -4.02 20.23
N LEU A 269 5.10 -2.76 20.01
CA LEU A 269 6.26 -2.40 19.18
C LEU A 269 7.46 -1.94 20.00
N GLY A 270 7.35 -1.79 21.33
CA GLY A 270 8.42 -1.23 22.16
C GLY A 270 8.70 0.25 21.87
N LEU A 271 7.71 0.96 21.34
CA LEU A 271 7.81 2.41 21.07
C LEU A 271 7.55 3.19 22.36
N ASP A 272 8.62 3.54 23.05
CA ASP A 272 8.55 4.41 24.23
C ASP A 272 7.92 5.79 23.90
N LYS A 273 7.53 6.51 24.95
CA LYS A 273 6.91 7.83 24.85
C LYS A 273 7.72 8.83 24.03
N GLN A 274 9.06 8.75 24.04
CA GLN A 274 9.92 9.65 23.27
C GLN A 274 9.84 9.32 21.77
N LYS A 275 9.95 8.04 21.38
CA LYS A 275 9.82 7.59 19.99
C LYS A 275 8.45 7.90 19.41
N ARG A 276 7.37 7.66 20.17
CA ARG A 276 6.00 8.01 19.76
C ARG A 276 5.85 9.50 19.49
N ARG A 277 6.42 10.35 20.37
CA ARG A 277 6.45 11.81 20.17
C ARG A 277 7.28 12.22 18.95
N GLN A 278 8.39 11.54 18.65
CA GLN A 278 9.20 11.82 17.47
C GLN A 278 8.42 11.55 16.19
N ILE A 279 7.81 10.36 16.06
CA ILE A 279 6.97 9.97 14.92
C ILE A 279 5.84 10.97 14.71
N HIS A 280 5.12 11.31 15.79
CA HIS A 280 4.04 12.29 15.74
C HIS A 280 4.53 13.68 15.30
N SER A 281 5.56 14.21 15.94
CA SER A 281 6.07 15.57 15.69
C SER A 281 6.54 15.74 14.24
N ARG A 282 7.28 14.77 13.70
CA ARG A 282 7.80 14.78 12.32
C ARG A 282 6.67 14.69 11.30
N THR A 283 5.71 13.81 11.54
CA THR A 283 4.52 13.73 10.70
C THR A 283 3.67 15.01 10.79
N MET A 284 3.60 15.67 11.93
CA MET A 284 2.86 16.93 12.03
C MET A 284 3.59 18.09 11.34
N PHE A 285 4.93 18.12 11.37
CA PHE A 285 5.74 19.10 10.65
C PHE A 285 5.49 19.04 9.14
N TRP A 286 5.60 17.85 8.53
CA TRP A 286 5.39 17.68 7.09
C TRP A 286 3.96 17.93 6.64
N SER A 287 2.98 17.89 7.56
CA SER A 287 1.57 18.21 7.27
C SER A 287 1.33 19.66 6.87
N ASN A 288 2.33 20.52 7.06
CA ASN A 288 2.31 21.91 6.61
C ASN A 288 2.64 22.05 5.12
N TYR A 289 3.14 21.00 4.45
CA TYR A 289 3.58 21.05 3.05
C TYR A 289 2.70 20.20 2.11
N THR A 290 1.49 19.83 2.53
CA THR A 290 0.64 18.87 1.79
C THR A 290 0.29 19.26 0.36
N LYS A 291 0.13 20.55 0.06
CA LYS A 291 -0.11 21.03 -1.33
C LYS A 291 1.04 20.78 -2.28
N HIS A 292 2.24 20.48 -1.78
CA HIS A 292 3.43 20.27 -2.58
C HIS A 292 3.73 18.79 -2.84
N PHE A 293 3.03 17.85 -2.17
CA PHE A 293 3.26 16.42 -2.37
C PHE A 293 2.72 15.95 -3.72
N LYS A 294 3.61 15.43 -4.56
CA LYS A 294 3.25 14.71 -5.80
C LYS A 294 3.11 13.21 -5.54
N ARG A 295 4.13 12.63 -4.92
CA ARG A 295 4.18 11.22 -4.50
C ARG A 295 4.64 11.11 -3.07
N ILE A 296 4.18 10.05 -2.42
CA ILE A 296 4.48 9.70 -1.03
C ILE A 296 4.81 8.22 -1.03
N ARG A 297 5.81 7.83 -0.25
CA ARG A 297 6.12 6.44 0.06
C ARG A 297 6.48 6.33 1.54
N ALA A 298 6.02 5.30 2.21
CA ALA A 298 6.33 5.02 3.60
C ALA A 298 6.99 3.64 3.70
N LEU A 299 8.21 3.60 4.22
CA LEU A 299 8.92 2.36 4.50
C LEU A 299 8.81 2.06 5.99
N LEU A 300 8.20 0.94 6.33
CA LEU A 300 8.00 0.53 7.72
C LEU A 300 8.86 -0.68 8.06
N PRO A 301 9.54 -0.70 9.23
CA PRO A 301 10.12 -1.92 9.78
C PRO A 301 9.09 -3.03 9.88
N GLU A 302 9.54 -4.29 9.83
CA GLU A 302 8.69 -5.49 9.88
C GLU A 302 7.59 -5.41 10.95
N SER A 303 7.98 -5.06 12.18
CA SER A 303 7.06 -4.99 13.31
C SER A 303 5.97 -3.93 13.12
N SER A 304 6.36 -2.72 12.72
CA SER A 304 5.43 -1.62 12.41
C SER A 304 4.57 -1.94 11.18
N PHE A 305 5.12 -2.59 10.17
CA PHE A 305 4.40 -3.00 8.95
C PHE A 305 3.25 -3.96 9.28
N HIS A 306 3.52 -5.03 10.04
CA HIS A 306 2.51 -5.98 10.47
C HIS A 306 1.48 -5.39 11.42
N TYR A 307 1.92 -4.55 12.36
CA TYR A 307 1.01 -3.85 13.27
C TYR A 307 0.00 -3.01 12.49
N ILE A 308 0.46 -2.18 11.55
CA ILE A 308 -0.44 -1.33 10.78
C ILE A 308 -1.35 -2.14 9.85
N ALA A 309 -0.85 -3.21 9.24
CA ALA A 309 -1.66 -4.09 8.39
C ALA A 309 -2.85 -4.70 9.16
N GLN A 310 -2.65 -5.06 10.42
CA GLN A 310 -3.68 -5.64 11.28
C GLN A 310 -4.78 -4.62 11.63
N PHE A 311 -4.41 -3.37 11.94
CA PHE A 311 -5.39 -2.33 12.31
C PHE A 311 -6.16 -1.77 11.11
N ASN A 312 -5.55 -1.71 9.93
CA ASN A 312 -6.16 -1.14 8.72
C ASN A 312 -6.81 -2.19 7.80
N ASN A 313 -6.85 -3.47 8.20
CA ASN A 313 -7.35 -4.58 7.39
C ASN A 313 -6.70 -4.62 5.98
N GLY A 314 -5.39 -4.38 5.95
CA GLY A 314 -4.61 -4.13 4.73
C GLY A 314 -3.68 -2.92 4.87
N LEU A 315 -2.82 -2.70 3.87
CA LEU A 315 -1.91 -1.56 3.83
C LEU A 315 -2.17 -0.70 2.60
N PRO A 316 -2.11 0.64 2.72
CA PRO A 316 -2.15 1.52 1.55
C PRO A 316 -1.03 1.19 0.55
N PRO A 317 -1.25 1.39 -0.76
CA PRO A 317 -0.29 0.98 -1.80
C PRO A 317 1.04 1.75 -1.79
N PHE A 318 1.12 2.86 -1.05
CA PHE A 318 2.36 3.61 -0.87
C PHE A 318 3.18 3.17 0.35
N VAL A 319 2.71 2.15 1.09
CA VAL A 319 3.38 1.62 2.27
C VAL A 319 4.08 0.33 1.89
N ASP A 320 5.40 0.34 2.00
CA ASP A 320 6.24 -0.83 1.76
C ASP A 320 6.96 -1.24 3.04
N LYS A 321 7.40 -2.50 3.04
CA LYS A 321 8.24 -3.04 4.09
C LYS A 321 9.70 -2.60 3.86
N LEU A 322 10.34 -2.12 4.91
CA LEU A 322 11.74 -1.75 4.90
C LEU A 322 12.61 -3.02 4.78
N ALA A 323 13.61 -3.00 3.90
CA ALA A 323 14.55 -4.11 3.77
C ALA A 323 15.50 -4.18 4.98
N SER A 324 15.85 -5.39 5.39
CA SER A 324 16.73 -5.63 6.55
C SER A 324 18.12 -5.04 6.35
N SER A 325 18.67 -4.37 7.37
CA SER A 325 19.98 -3.75 7.31
C SER A 325 20.68 -3.78 8.68
N GLU A 326 21.97 -3.46 8.74
CA GLU A 326 22.73 -3.40 10.00
C GLU A 326 22.36 -2.17 10.85
N SER A 327 21.74 -1.16 10.23
CA SER A 327 21.26 0.07 10.88
C SER A 327 20.00 -0.19 11.72
N GLN A 328 19.75 0.66 12.72
CA GLN A 328 18.50 0.61 13.48
C GLN A 328 17.28 0.83 12.59
N ASP A 329 16.34 -0.11 12.66
CA ASP A 329 15.02 -0.01 12.03
C ASP A 329 14.26 1.24 12.51
N SER A 330 14.04 2.17 11.60
CA SER A 330 13.19 3.36 11.76
C SER A 330 12.14 3.36 10.66
N GLU A 331 10.94 3.84 10.96
CA GLU A 331 10.01 4.23 9.90
C GLU A 331 10.63 5.37 9.11
N VAL A 332 10.52 5.30 7.78
CA VAL A 332 11.06 6.29 6.85
C VAL A 332 9.93 6.76 5.94
N TYR A 333 9.74 8.08 5.86
CA TYR A 333 8.80 8.68 4.92
C TYR A 333 9.55 9.39 3.80
N ILE A 334 9.10 9.15 2.57
CA ILE A 334 9.70 9.70 1.36
C ILE A 334 8.64 10.53 0.66
N PHE A 335 8.97 11.78 0.37
CA PHE A 335 8.06 12.76 -0.24
C PHE A 335 8.67 13.34 -1.51
N GLU A 336 7.93 13.33 -2.61
CA GLU A 336 8.28 14.09 -3.81
C GLU A 336 7.61 15.47 -3.75
N LEU A 337 8.45 16.51 -3.65
CA LEU A 337 8.09 17.92 -3.52
C LEU A 337 8.61 18.72 -4.73
N SER A 338 7.83 18.79 -5.81
CA SER A 338 8.19 19.52 -7.04
C SER A 338 9.51 19.07 -7.69
N LYS A 339 10.65 19.69 -7.33
CA LYS A 339 12.02 19.39 -7.81
C LYS A 339 12.91 18.75 -6.73
N LEU A 340 12.34 18.51 -5.55
CA LEU A 340 13.02 18.06 -4.35
C LEU A 340 12.40 16.72 -3.91
N ILE A 341 13.21 15.78 -3.49
CA ILE A 341 12.76 14.59 -2.76
C ILE A 341 13.23 14.74 -1.32
N VAL A 342 12.33 14.51 -0.38
CA VAL A 342 12.61 14.54 1.05
C VAL A 342 12.51 13.12 1.59
N VAL A 343 13.55 12.69 2.29
CA VAL A 343 13.53 11.46 3.08
C VAL A 343 13.60 11.83 4.55
N GLU A 344 12.58 11.44 5.29
CA GLU A 344 12.40 11.72 6.70
C GLU A 344 12.51 10.42 7.50
N PHE A 345 13.55 10.31 8.33
CA PHE A 345 13.68 9.19 9.27
C PHE A 345 12.90 9.56 10.53
N LEU A 346 11.93 8.75 10.97
CA LEU A 346 11.00 9.14 12.05
C LEU A 346 11.52 8.87 13.47
N ARG A 347 12.51 8.00 13.63
CA ARG A 347 13.15 7.68 14.91
C ARG A 347 14.62 7.26 14.70
N GLY A 348 15.28 6.85 15.78
CA GLY A 348 16.67 6.37 15.78
C GLY A 348 17.68 7.40 16.29
N GLY A 349 18.93 6.94 16.50
CA GLY A 349 19.98 7.76 17.12
C GLY A 349 20.47 8.94 16.27
N LEU A 350 20.61 8.74 14.96
CA LEU A 350 20.99 9.79 14.01
C LEU A 350 19.82 10.70 13.66
N SER A 351 18.68 10.09 13.34
CA SER A 351 17.40 10.76 13.18
C SER A 351 17.53 12.06 12.37
N GLU A 352 17.62 11.94 11.06
CA GLU A 352 17.87 13.04 10.12
C GLU A 352 16.73 13.24 9.10
N THR A 353 16.74 14.37 8.41
CA THR A 353 16.03 14.58 7.15
C THR A 353 17.06 14.72 6.04
N ARG A 354 16.89 14.00 4.94
CA ARG A 354 17.75 14.12 3.75
C ARG A 354 16.99 14.72 2.59
N PHE A 355 17.68 15.57 1.84
CA PHE A 355 17.13 16.28 0.69
C PHE A 355 17.88 15.87 -0.57
N PHE A 356 17.15 15.42 -1.60
CA PHE A 356 17.70 14.98 -2.87
C PHE A 356 17.09 15.79 -4.03
N ASN A 357 17.84 15.94 -5.11
CA ASN A 357 17.27 16.44 -6.37
C ASN A 357 16.31 15.40 -6.94
N ALA A 358 15.16 15.83 -7.45
CA ALA A 358 14.20 14.98 -8.14
C ALA A 358 14.67 14.63 -9.58
N THR A 359 15.79 13.92 -9.68
CA THR A 359 16.27 13.33 -10.93
C THR A 359 15.57 11.99 -11.17
N ASP A 360 15.46 11.56 -12.43
CA ASP A 360 14.81 10.28 -12.76
C ASP A 360 15.46 9.10 -12.03
N TRP A 361 16.78 9.13 -11.86
CA TRP A 361 17.51 8.12 -11.10
C TRP A 361 17.09 8.08 -9.62
N ASN A 362 17.05 9.22 -8.93
CA ASN A 362 16.63 9.28 -7.53
C ASN A 362 15.15 8.91 -7.37
N LEU A 363 14.30 9.30 -8.32
CA LEU A 363 12.87 8.96 -8.29
C LEU A 363 12.67 7.45 -8.43
N LYS A 364 13.34 6.80 -9.39
CA LYS A 364 13.30 5.34 -9.55
C LYS A 364 13.84 4.61 -8.32
N ARG A 365 14.98 5.07 -7.78
CA ARG A 365 15.61 4.42 -6.62
C ARG A 365 14.77 4.56 -5.36
N LEU A 366 14.20 5.73 -5.09
CA LEU A 366 13.46 5.99 -3.85
C LEU A 366 11.98 5.58 -3.91
N PHE A 367 11.31 5.64 -5.06
CA PHE A 367 9.88 5.32 -5.18
C PHE A 367 9.60 3.96 -5.82
N ASP A 368 10.37 3.54 -6.82
CA ASP A 368 10.01 2.39 -7.65
C ASP A 368 10.77 1.11 -7.27
N SER A 369 11.81 1.22 -6.44
CA SER A 369 12.60 0.07 -5.98
C SER A 369 11.82 -0.77 -4.96
N ARG A 370 11.68 -2.08 -5.22
CA ARG A 370 10.93 -3.00 -4.34
C ARG A 370 11.56 -3.19 -2.97
N GLU A 371 12.88 -3.34 -2.93
CA GLU A 371 13.66 -3.47 -1.71
C GLU A 371 14.52 -2.22 -1.53
N LEU A 372 14.35 -1.55 -0.41
CA LEU A 372 15.09 -0.34 -0.07
C LEU A 372 15.37 -0.33 1.43
N SER A 373 16.65 -0.38 1.79
CA SER A 373 17.09 -0.31 3.18
C SER A 373 17.46 1.11 3.59
N ILE A 374 17.65 1.35 4.89
CA ILE A 374 18.16 2.63 5.40
C ILE A 374 19.57 2.89 4.84
N ASP A 375 20.41 1.87 4.78
CA ASP A 375 21.80 2.00 4.31
C ASP A 375 21.85 2.33 2.82
N ASP A 376 20.95 1.75 2.02
CA ASP A 376 20.78 2.12 0.60
C ASP A 376 20.40 3.59 0.44
N ILE A 377 19.49 4.11 1.28
CA ILE A 377 19.10 5.51 1.18
C ILE A 377 20.25 6.43 1.61
N ARG A 378 21.03 6.01 2.60
CA ARG A 378 22.18 6.79 3.10
C ARG A 378 23.36 6.80 2.12
N SER A 379 23.52 5.78 1.29
CA SER A 379 24.57 5.73 0.27
C SER A 379 24.30 6.63 -0.94
N LEU A 380 23.05 7.08 -1.13
CA LEU A 380 22.73 8.03 -2.19
C LEU A 380 23.35 9.41 -1.96
N SER A 381 23.76 10.05 -3.05
CA SER A 381 24.26 11.43 -3.06
C SER A 381 23.12 12.42 -2.80
N GLN A 382 23.16 13.04 -1.63
CA GLN A 382 22.18 14.02 -1.17
C GLN A 382 22.65 15.47 -1.40
N GLN A 383 21.70 16.39 -1.52
CA GLN A 383 21.95 17.83 -1.65
C GLN A 383 22.11 18.52 -0.29
N GLU A 384 21.41 18.04 0.74
CA GLU A 384 21.48 18.58 2.10
C GLU A 384 21.02 17.52 3.12
N VAL A 385 21.52 17.65 4.35
CA VAL A 385 21.02 16.89 5.51
C VAL A 385 20.68 17.84 6.65
N HIS A 386 19.59 17.56 7.35
CA HIS A 386 19.16 18.31 8.52
C HIS A 386 18.97 17.38 9.73
N ASP A 387 19.40 17.83 10.91
CA ASP A 387 19.26 17.09 12.17
C ASP A 387 17.86 17.24 12.81
N HIS A 388 17.57 16.40 13.81
CA HIS A 388 16.36 16.52 14.64
C HIS A 388 16.65 16.91 16.10
N ILE A 389 17.73 17.65 16.35
CA ILE A 389 18.08 18.12 17.69
C ILE A 389 17.08 19.20 18.15
N VAL A 390 17.12 19.56 19.43
CA VAL A 390 16.32 20.65 20.02
C VAL A 390 16.23 21.86 19.07
N GLY A 391 14.99 22.30 18.80
CA GLY A 391 14.67 23.41 17.91
C GLY A 391 14.67 23.09 16.40
N TRP A 392 14.84 21.82 16.00
CA TRP A 392 14.97 21.44 14.59
C TRP A 392 13.84 21.95 13.68
N GLN A 393 12.58 22.01 14.13
CA GLN A 393 11.48 22.46 13.27
C GLN A 393 11.70 23.90 12.77
N TYR A 394 12.22 24.76 13.64
CA TYR A 394 12.54 26.15 13.29
C TYR A 394 13.63 26.23 12.23
N PHE A 395 14.69 25.44 12.40
CA PHE A 395 15.82 25.43 11.45
C PHE A 395 15.48 24.73 10.14
N CYS A 396 14.67 23.67 10.17
CA CYS A 396 14.22 22.96 8.99
C CYS A 396 13.27 23.83 8.14
N GLU A 397 12.31 24.52 8.75
CA GLU A 397 11.47 25.50 8.05
C GLU A 397 12.34 26.59 7.38
N LYS A 398 13.29 27.16 8.13
CA LYS A 398 14.19 28.18 7.62
C LYS A 398 15.03 27.67 6.45
N LEU A 399 15.54 26.43 6.51
CA LEU A 399 16.27 25.78 5.43
C LEU A 399 15.39 25.63 4.18
N LEU A 400 14.19 25.08 4.33
CA LEU A 400 13.22 24.90 3.25
C LEU A 400 12.88 26.23 2.57
N ARG A 401 12.59 27.28 3.34
CA ARG A 401 12.23 28.59 2.79
C ARG A 401 13.40 29.33 2.16
N ILE A 402 14.57 29.36 2.81
CA ILE A 402 15.70 30.18 2.36
C ILE A 402 16.47 29.49 1.24
N LYS A 403 16.84 28.20 1.41
CA LYS A 403 17.66 27.45 0.46
C LYS A 403 16.80 26.87 -0.66
N PHE A 404 15.76 26.13 -0.31
CA PHE A 404 14.93 25.40 -1.29
C PHE A 404 13.76 26.22 -1.85
N LYS A 405 13.53 27.44 -1.35
CA LYS A 405 12.39 28.30 -1.73
C LYS A 405 11.04 27.59 -1.61
N LEU A 406 10.93 26.66 -0.66
CA LEU A 406 9.72 25.91 -0.37
C LEU A 406 9.01 26.52 0.84
N THR A 407 7.80 27.02 0.62
CA THR A 407 6.94 27.56 1.67
C THR A 407 5.84 26.56 2.05
N PRO A 408 5.28 26.63 3.26
CA PRO A 408 4.11 25.85 3.65
C PRO A 408 2.87 26.15 2.80
N THR A 409 1.90 25.25 2.93
CA THR A 409 0.56 25.31 2.36
C THR A 409 -0.18 26.57 2.83
N THR A 410 -0.57 27.43 1.87
CA THR A 410 -1.21 28.73 2.12
C THR A 410 -2.52 28.64 2.91
N GLY A 411 -2.81 29.68 3.71
CA GLY A 411 -4.11 29.92 4.32
C GLY A 411 -4.19 29.78 5.86
N LYS A 412 -3.07 29.62 6.58
CA LYS A 412 -3.06 29.53 8.05
C LYS A 412 -1.95 30.39 8.67
N PRO A 413 -2.25 31.21 9.70
CA PRO A 413 -1.25 32.04 10.39
C PRO A 413 -0.41 31.25 11.41
N TYR A 414 -0.52 29.93 11.43
CA TYR A 414 0.15 29.06 12.40
C TYR A 414 0.69 27.79 11.73
N PHE A 415 1.76 27.26 12.29
CA PHE A 415 2.49 26.08 11.85
C PHE A 415 2.12 24.85 12.70
N LYS A 416 1.63 23.77 12.09
CA LYS A 416 1.25 22.56 12.81
C LYS A 416 2.46 21.81 13.34
N GLY A 417 2.30 21.09 14.46
CA GLY A 417 3.37 20.32 15.10
C GLY A 417 4.24 21.14 16.07
N LEU A 418 3.91 22.43 16.27
CA LEU A 418 4.52 23.31 17.25
C LEU A 418 3.47 23.79 18.27
N PRO A 419 3.87 24.04 19.54
CA PRO A 419 2.94 24.56 20.54
C PRO A 419 2.47 25.98 20.18
N PRO A 420 1.26 26.39 20.61
CA PRO A 420 0.69 27.70 20.30
C PRO A 420 1.57 28.90 20.66
N SER A 421 2.46 28.73 21.63
CA SER A 421 3.40 29.78 22.05
C SER A 421 4.48 30.12 21.02
N VAL A 422 4.78 29.23 20.06
CA VAL A 422 5.88 29.41 19.08
C VAL A 422 5.47 29.09 17.64
N ASN A 423 4.20 28.75 17.41
CA ASN A 423 3.74 28.27 16.10
C ASN A 423 3.34 29.38 15.11
N SER A 424 3.37 30.65 15.51
CA SER A 424 3.01 31.79 14.64
C SER A 424 3.89 31.84 13.39
N TYR A 425 3.25 31.93 12.22
CA TYR A 425 3.91 31.83 10.92
C TYR A 425 3.53 32.98 9.98
N SER A 426 4.51 33.44 9.19
CA SER A 426 4.32 34.41 8.10
C SER A 426 5.07 33.93 6.87
N GLU A 427 4.48 34.03 5.67
CA GLU A 427 5.13 33.58 4.43
C GLU A 427 6.43 34.35 4.12
N THR A 428 6.50 35.64 4.49
CA THR A 428 7.69 36.47 4.23
C THR A 428 8.80 36.22 5.25
N LYS A 429 8.46 36.02 6.52
CA LYS A 429 9.44 35.91 7.62
C LYS A 429 9.70 34.48 8.08
N GLY A 430 8.83 33.53 7.75
CA GLY A 430 8.82 32.16 8.28
C GLY A 430 8.17 32.08 9.66
N LEU A 431 8.68 31.18 10.49
CA LEU A 431 8.33 31.12 11.91
C LEU A 431 8.77 32.41 12.63
N LEU A 432 7.82 33.10 13.27
CA LEU A 432 8.03 34.44 13.81
C LEU A 432 8.78 34.45 15.14
N ILE A 433 8.72 33.36 15.89
CA ILE A 433 9.29 33.24 17.23
C ILE A 433 10.51 32.32 17.12
N ALA A 434 11.69 32.88 17.38
CA ALA A 434 12.93 32.12 17.40
C ALA A 434 13.03 31.26 18.69
N PRO A 435 13.78 30.14 18.66
CA PRO A 435 14.04 29.35 19.85
C PRO A 435 14.67 30.17 20.99
N GLU A 436 14.28 29.90 22.22
CA GLU A 436 14.79 30.60 23.40
C GLU A 436 16.30 30.37 23.60
N SER A 437 16.99 31.30 24.27
CA SER A 437 18.44 31.24 24.52
C SER A 437 18.88 29.93 25.21
N ARG A 438 18.06 29.40 26.12
CA ARG A 438 18.30 28.09 26.76
C ARG A 438 18.32 26.95 25.75
N MET A 439 17.33 26.91 24.84
CA MET A 439 17.28 25.89 23.78
C MET A 439 18.45 26.02 22.81
N MET A 440 18.88 27.25 22.51
CA MET A 440 20.05 27.50 21.67
C MET A 440 21.35 26.99 22.32
N THR A 441 21.48 27.15 23.64
CA THR A 441 22.61 26.64 24.41
C THR A 441 22.62 25.11 24.41
N GLU A 442 21.47 24.48 24.68
CA GLU A 442 21.31 23.03 24.65
C GLU A 442 21.58 22.45 23.25
N ARG A 443 21.04 23.08 22.20
CA ARG A 443 21.32 22.71 20.81
C ARG A 443 22.82 22.76 20.52
N LYS A 444 23.53 23.81 20.95
CA LYS A 444 24.98 23.93 20.76
C LYS A 444 25.74 22.73 21.37
N ILE A 445 25.34 22.30 22.57
CA ILE A 445 25.96 21.16 23.26
C ILE A 445 25.70 19.84 22.51
N LEU A 446 24.47 19.63 22.03
CA LEU A 446 24.07 18.37 21.39
C LEU A 446 24.51 18.27 19.92
N LEU A 447 24.72 19.39 19.24
CA LEU A 447 25.02 19.41 17.80
C LEU A 447 26.43 18.89 17.49
N ALA A 448 27.43 19.21 18.32
CA ALA A 448 28.79 18.73 18.13
C ALA A 448 28.92 17.18 18.13
N PRO A 449 28.41 16.44 19.13
CA PRO A 449 28.45 14.97 19.10
C PRO A 449 27.60 14.39 17.98
N TRP A 450 26.48 15.03 17.61
CA TRP A 450 25.66 14.59 16.49
C TRP A 450 26.43 14.66 15.16
N VAL A 451 27.19 15.74 14.90
CA VAL A 451 28.03 15.86 13.69
C VAL A 451 29.04 14.74 13.59
N GLU A 452 29.70 14.41 14.70
CA GLU A 452 30.69 13.33 14.73
C GLU A 452 30.02 11.98 14.44
N GLN A 453 28.89 11.71 15.07
CA GLN A 453 28.11 10.50 14.81
C GLN A 453 27.63 10.42 13.36
N PHE A 454 27.12 11.54 12.82
CA PHE A 454 26.67 11.63 11.44
C PHE A 454 27.78 11.28 10.47
N TRP A 455 28.94 11.94 10.56
CA TRP A 455 30.06 11.66 9.66
C TRP A 455 30.64 10.26 9.83
N ASN A 456 30.67 9.73 11.05
CA ASN A 456 31.10 8.34 11.29
C ASN A 456 30.22 7.32 10.56
N VAL A 457 28.92 7.61 10.39
CA VAL A 457 28.03 6.76 9.61
C VAL A 457 28.14 7.07 8.12
N GLU A 458 28.22 8.35 7.73
CA GLU A 458 28.36 8.75 6.33
C GLU A 458 29.62 8.16 5.67
N PHE A 459 30.76 8.11 6.37
CA PHE A 459 31.98 7.50 5.82
C PHE A 459 31.86 5.99 5.61
N LYS A 460 30.98 5.30 6.35
CA LYS A 460 30.74 3.86 6.16
C LYS A 460 29.86 3.56 4.94
N THR A 461 29.16 4.56 4.40
CA THR A 461 28.28 4.37 3.23
C THR A 461 29.05 4.15 1.93
N GLY A 462 30.36 4.39 1.90
CA GLY A 462 31.20 4.20 0.71
C GLY A 462 31.08 5.32 -0.35
N LYS A 463 30.08 6.21 -0.27
CA LYS A 463 29.84 7.25 -1.30
C LYS A 463 30.89 8.34 -1.40
N TYR A 464 31.81 8.41 -0.45
CA TYR A 464 32.94 9.34 -0.43
C TYR A 464 34.27 8.66 -0.80
N GLY A 465 34.23 7.39 -1.25
CA GLY A 465 35.42 6.61 -1.57
C GLY A 465 36.34 6.33 -0.38
N GLU A 466 37.55 5.82 -0.65
CA GLU A 466 38.58 5.62 0.36
C GLU A 466 39.20 6.96 0.79
N CYS A 467 38.58 7.62 1.77
CA CYS A 467 39.14 8.80 2.40
C CYS A 467 40.16 8.41 3.48
N GLY A 468 41.37 8.99 3.43
CA GLY A 468 42.32 8.92 4.54
C GLY A 468 41.81 9.66 5.79
N ASP A 469 42.37 9.35 6.97
CA ASP A 469 41.88 9.87 8.24
C ASP A 469 41.89 11.41 8.31
N THR A 470 42.90 12.06 7.70
CA THR A 470 42.99 13.53 7.63
C THR A 470 41.85 14.14 6.81
N GLN A 471 41.44 13.51 5.70
CA GLN A 471 40.35 14.00 4.85
C GLN A 471 38.97 13.78 5.51
N LYS A 472 38.82 12.68 6.25
CA LYS A 472 37.63 12.46 7.09
C LYS A 472 37.51 13.55 8.15
N GLN A 473 38.62 13.83 8.84
CA GLN A 473 38.67 14.84 9.89
C GLN A 473 38.41 16.26 9.35
N SER A 474 38.95 16.60 8.17
CA SER A 474 38.73 17.90 7.53
C SER A 474 37.26 18.16 7.20
N SER A 475 36.53 17.11 6.79
CA SER A 475 35.09 17.17 6.50
C SER A 475 34.25 17.36 7.77
N VAL A 476 34.64 16.69 8.86
CA VAL A 476 34.04 16.91 10.19
C VAL A 476 34.27 18.35 10.67
N TYR A 477 35.47 18.90 10.49
CA TYR A 477 35.77 20.28 10.85
C TYR A 477 35.00 21.29 10.00
N LEU A 478 34.86 21.07 8.69
CA LEU A 478 34.05 21.92 7.84
C LEU A 478 32.59 21.95 8.33
N ALA A 479 32.01 20.80 8.63
CA ALA A 479 30.64 20.72 9.16
C ALA A 479 30.49 21.49 10.49
N LYS A 480 31.42 21.31 11.43
CA LYS A 480 31.45 22.08 12.69
C LYS A 480 31.56 23.59 12.45
N ALA A 481 32.35 24.01 11.46
CA ALA A 481 32.47 25.42 11.11
C ALA A 481 31.13 25.99 10.58
N LEU A 482 30.54 25.36 9.56
CA LEU A 482 29.28 25.82 8.97
C LEU A 482 28.16 25.91 10.02
N MET A 483 28.16 25.00 11.00
CA MET A 483 27.22 25.04 12.12
C MET A 483 27.51 26.19 13.10
N ALA A 484 28.77 26.42 13.47
CA ALA A 484 29.14 27.56 14.30
C ALA A 484 28.70 28.88 13.66
N LYS A 485 28.84 29.00 12.34
CA LYS A 485 28.34 30.15 11.56
C LYS A 485 26.83 30.29 11.65
N GLN A 486 26.07 29.20 11.56
CA GLN A 486 24.60 29.21 11.69
C GLN A 486 24.14 29.62 13.10
N LEU A 487 24.88 29.24 14.13
CA LEU A 487 24.63 29.61 15.53
C LEU A 487 25.12 31.03 15.88
N GLY A 488 25.79 31.73 14.94
CA GLY A 488 26.35 33.06 15.17
C GLY A 488 27.63 33.06 16.03
N ASN A 489 28.28 31.92 16.20
CA ASN A 489 29.53 31.80 16.94
C ASN A 489 30.74 32.00 16.01
N HIS A 490 31.20 33.24 15.90
CA HIS A 490 32.27 33.62 14.99
C HIS A 490 33.62 32.99 15.36
N ASP A 491 33.95 32.87 16.64
CA ASP A 491 35.25 32.35 17.09
C ASP A 491 35.40 30.86 16.77
N GLU A 492 34.36 30.06 17.03
CA GLU A 492 34.36 28.63 16.66
C GLU A 492 34.33 28.43 15.15
N TYR A 493 33.60 29.28 14.41
CA TYR A 493 33.62 29.24 12.94
C TYR A 493 35.04 29.44 12.40
N GLU A 494 35.73 30.49 12.86
CA GLU A 494 37.09 30.79 12.42
C GLU A 494 38.09 29.69 12.79
N MET A 495 37.97 29.13 14.00
CA MET A 495 38.83 28.04 14.44
C MET A 495 38.65 26.79 13.57
N PHE A 496 37.41 26.33 13.37
CA PHE A 496 37.15 25.08 12.65
C PHE A 496 37.32 25.22 11.14
N ILE A 497 36.98 26.37 10.54
CA ILE A 497 37.16 26.57 9.09
C ILE A 497 38.65 26.59 8.71
N ARG A 498 39.51 27.15 9.59
CA ARG A 498 40.97 27.10 9.40
C ARG A 498 41.50 25.69 9.51
N LYS A 499 41.12 24.94 10.56
CA LYS A 499 41.51 23.52 10.69
C LYS A 499 41.10 22.69 9.48
N ALA A 500 39.86 22.85 9.00
CA ALA A 500 39.38 22.15 7.82
C ALA A 500 40.17 22.52 6.54
N ALA A 501 40.52 23.80 6.37
CA ALA A 501 41.31 24.28 5.24
C ALA A 501 42.77 23.80 5.31
N ASP A 502 43.38 23.81 6.50
CA ASP A 502 44.74 23.31 6.75
C ASP A 502 44.84 21.80 6.49
N ASP A 503 43.80 21.04 6.84
CA ASP A 503 43.69 19.59 6.58
C ASP A 503 43.28 19.26 5.12
N GLY A 504 43.24 20.24 4.22
CA GLY A 504 43.12 20.00 2.78
C GLY A 504 41.70 20.05 2.20
N ASN A 505 40.67 20.49 2.95
CA ASN A 505 39.30 20.53 2.42
C ASN A 505 39.09 21.72 1.44
N PRO A 506 38.77 21.49 0.16
CA PRO A 506 38.69 22.58 -0.84
C PRO A 506 37.55 23.58 -0.58
N GLU A 507 36.39 23.12 -0.09
CA GLU A 507 35.27 24.00 0.28
C GLU A 507 35.63 24.87 1.49
N ALA A 508 36.34 24.30 2.48
CA ALA A 508 36.81 25.07 3.63
C ALA A 508 37.81 26.16 3.22
N MET A 509 38.75 25.83 2.32
CA MET A 509 39.70 26.80 1.76
C MET A 509 38.97 27.94 1.04
N TRP A 510 37.97 27.61 0.22
CA TRP A 510 37.15 28.60 -0.48
C TRP A 510 36.40 29.53 0.50
N GLN A 511 35.71 28.96 1.49
CA GLN A 511 34.94 29.73 2.46
C GLN A 511 35.83 30.61 3.34
N LEU A 512 36.98 30.09 3.77
CA LEU A 512 37.99 30.85 4.51
C LEU A 512 38.54 31.99 3.66
N GLY A 513 38.95 31.69 2.42
CA GLY A 513 39.44 32.68 1.46
C GLY A 513 38.44 33.80 1.23
N ARG A 514 37.17 33.45 0.98
CA ARG A 514 36.07 34.42 0.82
C ARG A 514 35.86 35.29 2.05
N SER A 515 35.94 34.71 3.25
CA SER A 515 35.78 35.47 4.50
C SER A 515 36.91 36.49 4.72
N LEU A 516 38.15 36.14 4.36
CA LEU A 516 39.33 36.99 4.46
C LEU A 516 39.38 38.07 3.36
N LEU A 517 38.75 37.82 2.22
CA LEU A 517 38.64 38.80 1.12
C LEU A 517 37.54 39.84 1.40
N LEU A 518 36.36 39.37 1.83
CA LEU A 518 35.14 40.19 1.91
C LEU A 518 34.81 40.68 3.32
N GLY A 519 35.55 40.25 4.34
CA GLY A 519 35.33 40.68 5.73
C GLY A 519 35.50 42.19 5.89
N SER A 520 34.60 42.84 6.62
CA SER A 520 34.62 44.29 6.88
C SER A 520 35.86 44.75 7.65
N ARG A 521 36.54 43.84 8.36
CA ARG A 521 37.78 44.07 9.11
C ARG A 521 39.04 43.57 8.41
N SER A 522 38.95 43.16 7.14
CA SER A 522 40.06 42.53 6.43
C SER A 522 41.15 43.54 6.07
N THR A 523 42.35 43.32 6.59
CA THR A 523 43.55 44.08 6.25
C THR A 523 44.13 43.65 4.90
N ALA A 524 45.04 44.44 4.32
CA ALA A 524 45.72 44.07 3.08
C ALA A 524 46.45 42.72 3.16
N ALA A 525 47.04 42.41 4.33
CA ALA A 525 47.68 41.12 4.57
C ALA A 525 46.68 39.96 4.61
N MET A 526 45.51 40.16 5.24
CA MET A 526 44.44 39.15 5.29
C MET A 526 43.85 38.90 3.90
N ARG A 527 43.67 39.94 3.08
CA ARG A 527 43.18 39.77 1.70
C ARG A 527 44.16 38.95 0.86
N LYS A 528 45.47 39.21 0.99
CA LYS A 528 46.51 38.40 0.34
C LYS A 528 46.44 36.93 0.78
N GLN A 529 46.30 36.66 2.08
CA GLN A 529 46.07 35.29 2.56
C GLN A 529 44.77 34.70 2.01
N GLY A 530 43.73 35.52 1.85
CA GLY A 530 42.48 35.11 1.22
C GLY A 530 42.66 34.69 -0.24
N GLU A 531 43.44 35.45 -1.02
CA GLU A 531 43.84 35.08 -2.38
C GLU A 531 44.61 33.75 -2.40
N ASP A 532 45.57 33.56 -1.49
CA ASP A 532 46.33 32.31 -1.38
C ASP A 532 45.40 31.10 -1.11
N TRP A 533 44.39 31.26 -0.24
CA TRP A 533 43.41 30.20 0.03
C TRP A 533 42.47 29.92 -1.13
N VAL A 534 42.00 30.96 -1.83
CA VAL A 534 41.20 30.79 -3.06
C VAL A 534 42.02 30.10 -4.13
N GLY A 535 43.29 30.46 -4.29
CA GLY A 535 44.23 29.80 -5.20
C GLY A 535 44.42 28.33 -4.86
N LYS A 536 44.65 27.99 -3.59
CA LYS A 536 44.73 26.59 -3.14
C LYS A 536 43.44 25.82 -3.42
N ALA A 537 42.27 26.39 -3.11
CA ALA A 537 40.98 25.74 -3.39
C ALA A 537 40.78 25.49 -4.89
N ALA A 538 41.16 26.45 -5.75
CA ALA A 538 41.13 26.31 -7.20
C ALA A 538 42.07 25.21 -7.71
N SER A 539 43.25 25.06 -7.09
CA SER A 539 44.18 23.96 -7.38
C SER A 539 43.59 22.58 -7.09
N PHE A 540 42.65 22.47 -6.15
CA PHE A 540 41.89 21.24 -5.85
C PHE A 540 40.57 21.13 -6.63
N ALA A 541 40.49 21.77 -7.80
CA ALA A 541 39.34 21.71 -8.71
C ALA A 541 38.01 22.22 -8.13
N HIS A 542 38.02 23.05 -7.09
CA HIS A 542 36.80 23.67 -6.59
C HIS A 542 36.24 24.69 -7.59
N HIS A 543 35.04 24.45 -8.12
CA HIS A 543 34.44 25.22 -9.22
C HIS A 543 34.38 26.74 -8.94
N GLU A 544 33.73 27.17 -7.86
CA GLU A 544 33.55 28.60 -7.57
C GLU A 544 34.87 29.32 -7.28
N ALA A 545 35.80 28.65 -6.60
CA ALA A 545 37.14 29.17 -6.34
C ALA A 545 37.94 29.31 -7.64
N LYS A 546 37.82 28.36 -8.58
CA LYS A 546 38.45 28.41 -9.90
C LYS A 546 37.92 29.58 -10.73
N GLU A 547 36.60 29.74 -10.82
CA GLU A 547 35.99 30.88 -11.50
C GLU A 547 36.44 32.21 -10.89
N THR A 548 36.47 32.28 -9.55
CA THR A 548 36.93 33.47 -8.82
C THR A 548 38.41 33.75 -9.08
N ALA A 549 39.25 32.73 -9.03
CA ALA A 549 40.68 32.86 -9.27
C ALA A 549 40.97 33.36 -10.69
N ILE A 550 40.26 32.82 -11.70
CA ILE A 550 40.35 33.27 -13.09
C ILE A 550 39.87 34.72 -13.21
N ARG A 551 38.69 35.04 -12.67
CA ARG A 551 38.08 36.38 -12.76
C ARG A 551 38.95 37.47 -12.15
N PHE A 552 39.61 37.18 -11.04
CA PHE A 552 40.44 38.13 -10.30
C PHE A 552 41.95 37.95 -10.50
N ARG A 553 42.37 37.06 -11.41
CA ARG A 553 43.78 36.75 -11.74
C ARG A 553 44.61 36.31 -10.53
N ILE A 554 44.00 35.54 -9.62
CA ILE A 554 44.69 34.91 -8.48
C ILE A 554 45.50 33.72 -9.01
N PRO A 555 46.80 33.60 -8.70
CA PRO A 555 47.62 32.49 -9.18
C PRO A 555 47.20 31.18 -8.52
N PHE A 556 47.05 30.12 -9.32
CA PHE A 556 46.87 28.76 -8.83
C PHE A 556 47.52 27.76 -9.80
N VAL A 557 47.85 26.58 -9.29
CA VAL A 557 48.41 25.48 -10.10
C VAL A 557 47.29 24.48 -10.28
N GLU A 558 46.87 24.26 -11.53
CA GLU A 558 45.89 23.23 -11.83
C GLU A 558 46.56 21.86 -11.57
N ASN A 559 46.35 21.30 -10.39
CA ASN A 559 46.61 19.88 -10.19
C ASN A 559 45.57 19.17 -11.04
N VAL A 560 45.97 18.75 -12.23
CA VAL A 560 45.15 17.93 -13.11
C VAL A 560 44.96 16.59 -12.41
N LEU A 561 43.97 16.51 -11.53
CA LEU A 561 43.20 15.29 -11.41
C LEU A 561 42.45 15.13 -12.75
N PRO A 562 42.41 13.91 -13.32
CA PRO A 562 41.87 13.70 -14.65
C PRO A 562 40.43 14.24 -14.75
N LYS A 563 40.10 14.86 -15.89
CA LYS A 563 38.83 15.56 -16.12
C LYS A 563 37.63 14.59 -15.99
N PRO A 564 36.56 14.96 -15.27
CA PRO A 564 35.35 14.13 -15.09
C PRO A 564 34.63 13.72 -16.38
N GLU A 565 34.78 14.50 -17.44
CA GLU A 565 34.00 14.32 -18.68
C GLU A 565 34.65 13.36 -19.70
N GLU A 566 35.89 12.95 -19.47
CA GLU A 566 36.52 11.82 -20.18
C GLU A 566 36.70 10.59 -19.28
N THR A 567 36.68 10.74 -17.94
CA THR A 567 36.83 9.62 -17.00
C THR A 567 35.64 8.68 -16.96
N ILE A 568 34.41 9.07 -17.27
CA ILE A 568 33.31 8.08 -17.26
C ILE A 568 33.56 7.02 -18.35
N SER A 569 34.01 7.43 -19.54
CA SER A 569 34.34 6.49 -20.61
C SER A 569 35.68 5.76 -20.42
N LEU A 570 36.67 6.37 -19.74
CA LEU A 570 37.99 5.77 -19.51
C LEU A 570 38.06 4.92 -18.23
N GLU A 571 37.30 5.24 -17.18
CA GLU A 571 37.17 4.43 -15.96
C GLU A 571 36.27 3.23 -16.23
N GLU A 572 35.17 3.35 -16.99
CA GLU A 572 34.41 2.17 -17.41
C GLU A 572 35.23 1.29 -18.34
N LYS A 573 36.01 1.85 -19.28
CA LYS A 573 36.95 1.07 -20.09
C LYS A 573 38.10 0.50 -19.26
N SER A 574 38.62 1.20 -18.26
CA SER A 574 39.67 0.71 -17.36
C SER A 574 39.15 -0.36 -16.39
N GLU A 575 37.92 -0.22 -15.87
CA GLU A 575 37.26 -1.21 -15.02
C GLU A 575 36.84 -2.43 -15.84
N LEU A 576 36.34 -2.24 -17.06
CA LEU A 576 36.04 -3.32 -17.99
C LEU A 576 37.32 -4.04 -18.42
N GLU A 577 38.38 -3.32 -18.81
CA GLU A 577 39.68 -3.91 -19.14
C GLU A 577 40.29 -4.66 -17.95
N SER A 578 40.18 -4.11 -16.74
CA SER A 578 40.63 -4.76 -15.50
C SER A 578 39.78 -5.99 -15.18
N CYS A 579 38.46 -5.92 -15.37
CA CYS A 579 37.54 -7.03 -15.22
C CYS A 579 37.85 -8.14 -16.22
N LEU A 580 38.00 -7.81 -17.50
CA LEU A 580 38.35 -8.75 -18.56
C LEU A 580 39.72 -9.40 -18.32
N ALA A 581 40.71 -8.62 -17.88
CA ALA A 581 42.04 -9.15 -17.51
C ALA A 581 41.96 -10.10 -16.31
N SER A 582 41.13 -9.77 -15.31
CA SER A 582 40.91 -10.59 -14.11
C SER A 582 40.13 -11.87 -14.41
N LEU A 583 39.10 -11.80 -15.27
CA LEU A 583 38.36 -12.97 -15.77
C LEU A 583 39.25 -13.88 -16.63
N ALA A 584 40.17 -13.30 -17.40
CA ALA A 584 41.13 -14.06 -18.21
C ALA A 584 42.35 -14.56 -17.42
N ALA A 585 42.50 -14.18 -16.16
CA ALA A 585 43.63 -14.56 -15.33
C ALA A 585 43.65 -16.07 -15.04
N VAL A 586 44.84 -16.61 -14.77
CA VAL A 586 45.02 -18.04 -14.44
C VAL A 586 44.71 -18.33 -12.97
N ARG A 587 44.90 -17.34 -12.09
CA ARG A 587 44.72 -17.53 -10.64
C ARG A 587 43.24 -17.37 -10.27
N GLU A 588 42.79 -18.29 -9.44
CA GLU A 588 41.41 -18.35 -8.95
C GLU A 588 40.97 -17.08 -8.22
N TRP A 589 41.87 -16.51 -7.40
CA TRP A 589 41.58 -15.28 -6.69
C TRP A 589 41.33 -14.10 -7.64
N ASP A 590 42.12 -13.99 -8.71
CA ASP A 590 41.96 -12.95 -9.73
C ASP A 590 40.64 -13.15 -10.50
N GLN A 591 40.29 -14.39 -10.85
CA GLN A 591 39.01 -14.71 -11.49
C GLN A 591 37.81 -14.34 -10.61
N GLN A 592 37.86 -14.61 -9.31
CA GLN A 592 36.79 -14.22 -8.37
C GLN A 592 36.66 -12.70 -8.22
N GLN A 593 37.77 -11.96 -8.23
CA GLN A 593 37.70 -10.49 -8.29
C GLN A 593 37.09 -10.03 -9.63
N GLY A 594 37.46 -10.68 -10.73
CA GLY A 594 36.86 -10.48 -12.04
C GLY A 594 35.34 -10.70 -12.03
N LEU A 595 34.84 -11.77 -11.41
CA LEU A 595 33.41 -12.06 -11.28
C LEU A 595 32.66 -11.01 -10.46
N LYS A 596 33.25 -10.54 -9.36
CA LYS A 596 32.67 -9.46 -8.55
C LYS A 596 32.55 -8.16 -9.34
N LEU A 597 33.59 -7.83 -10.11
CA LEU A 597 33.58 -6.66 -11.00
C LEU A 597 32.58 -6.85 -12.14
N ALA A 598 32.50 -8.05 -12.74
CA ALA A 598 31.55 -8.36 -13.80
C ALA A 598 30.10 -8.16 -13.34
N LYS A 599 29.78 -8.61 -12.12
CA LYS A 599 28.45 -8.42 -11.52
C LYS A 599 28.08 -6.95 -11.31
N LYS A 600 29.07 -6.10 -10.99
CA LYS A 600 28.89 -4.65 -10.90
C LYS A 600 28.67 -4.03 -12.29
N LEU A 601 29.46 -4.44 -13.29
CA LEU A 601 29.48 -3.84 -14.62
C LEU A 601 28.28 -4.27 -15.51
N LEU A 602 27.72 -5.46 -15.31
CA LEU A 602 26.53 -5.92 -16.07
C LEU A 602 25.30 -5.03 -15.89
N LEU A 603 25.24 -4.23 -14.82
CA LEU A 603 24.11 -3.34 -14.51
C LEU A 603 24.11 -2.03 -15.31
N ASP A 604 25.27 -1.56 -15.77
CA ASP A 604 25.42 -0.19 -16.32
C ASP A 604 26.29 -0.10 -17.60
N ALA A 605 26.89 -1.19 -18.11
CA ALA A 605 27.85 -1.10 -19.21
C ALA A 605 27.24 -1.02 -20.63
N ASP A 606 27.69 -0.03 -21.41
CA ASP A 606 27.43 0.10 -22.87
C ASP A 606 28.02 -1.09 -23.68
N ASP A 607 29.07 -1.75 -23.18
CA ASP A 607 29.77 -2.88 -23.81
C ASP A 607 29.36 -4.27 -23.23
N LYS A 608 28.09 -4.40 -22.83
CA LYS A 608 27.54 -5.61 -22.17
C LYS A 608 27.87 -6.93 -22.87
N GLN A 609 27.84 -6.97 -24.21
CA GLN A 609 28.09 -8.20 -24.98
C GLN A 609 29.52 -8.74 -24.78
N VAL A 610 30.52 -7.86 -24.70
CA VAL A 610 31.93 -8.25 -24.53
C VAL A 610 32.13 -8.94 -23.18
N LEU A 611 31.43 -8.46 -22.15
CA LEU A 611 31.48 -9.02 -20.81
C LEU A 611 30.75 -10.38 -20.74
N LEU A 612 29.60 -10.52 -21.39
CA LEU A 612 28.89 -11.80 -21.50
C LEU A 612 29.75 -12.87 -22.20
N ASP A 613 30.41 -12.50 -23.30
CA ASP A 613 31.30 -13.41 -24.04
C ASP A 613 32.52 -13.85 -23.19
N ALA A 614 33.07 -12.92 -22.39
CA ALA A 614 34.17 -13.22 -21.47
C ALA A 614 33.74 -14.17 -20.34
N LEU A 615 32.53 -13.98 -19.79
CA LEU A 615 31.96 -14.86 -18.77
C LEU A 615 31.70 -16.27 -19.33
N VAL A 616 31.10 -16.39 -20.51
CA VAL A 616 30.92 -17.67 -21.22
C VAL A 616 32.27 -18.34 -21.50
N THR A 617 33.28 -17.57 -21.89
CA THR A 617 34.64 -18.08 -22.11
C THR A 617 35.24 -18.63 -20.82
N LEU A 618 35.13 -17.92 -19.70
CA LEU A 618 35.60 -18.38 -18.40
C LEU A 618 34.83 -19.63 -17.93
N LEU A 619 33.52 -19.66 -18.12
CA LEU A 619 32.67 -20.82 -17.82
C LEU A 619 33.19 -22.07 -18.56
N SER A 620 33.49 -21.96 -19.85
CA SER A 620 33.97 -23.08 -20.66
C SER A 620 35.37 -23.59 -20.25
N LYS A 621 36.22 -22.72 -19.71
CA LYS A 621 37.61 -23.04 -19.32
C LYS A 621 37.73 -23.50 -17.87
N SER A 622 36.87 -22.99 -16.99
CA SER A 622 36.91 -23.32 -15.57
C SER A 622 36.44 -24.75 -15.34
N GLN A 623 37.14 -25.46 -14.46
CA GLN A 623 36.78 -26.80 -13.97
C GLN A 623 36.17 -26.76 -12.57
N ARG A 624 36.08 -25.57 -11.95
CA ARG A 624 35.55 -25.37 -10.60
C ARG A 624 34.04 -25.19 -10.65
N PHE A 625 33.33 -26.00 -9.89
CA PHE A 625 31.87 -25.95 -9.85
C PHE A 625 31.35 -24.60 -9.35
N GLU A 626 31.98 -24.02 -8.34
CA GLU A 626 31.54 -22.79 -7.67
C GLU A 626 31.58 -21.58 -8.62
N ILE A 627 32.70 -21.42 -9.35
CA ILE A 627 32.87 -20.38 -10.38
C ILE A 627 31.86 -20.56 -11.50
N ARG A 628 31.66 -21.81 -11.95
CA ARG A 628 30.74 -22.11 -13.04
C ARG A 628 29.28 -21.87 -12.65
N ASP A 629 28.93 -22.16 -11.40
CA ASP A 629 27.60 -21.90 -10.86
C ASP A 629 27.29 -20.40 -10.76
N GLU A 630 28.25 -19.63 -10.24
CA GLU A 630 28.13 -18.17 -10.12
C GLU A 630 27.99 -17.50 -11.50
N ILE A 631 28.80 -17.91 -12.48
CA ILE A 631 28.67 -17.42 -13.87
C ILE A 631 27.31 -17.78 -14.47
N THR A 632 26.85 -19.03 -14.27
CA THR A 632 25.56 -19.48 -14.80
C THR A 632 24.42 -18.64 -14.26
N ALA A 633 24.42 -18.34 -12.96
CA ALA A 633 23.41 -17.50 -12.34
C ALA A 633 23.42 -16.06 -12.88
N MET A 634 24.61 -15.48 -13.13
CA MET A 634 24.71 -14.14 -13.74
C MET A 634 24.18 -14.13 -15.18
N LEU A 635 24.54 -15.11 -16.01
CA LEU A 635 24.10 -15.17 -17.41
C LEU A 635 22.59 -15.43 -17.54
N GLN A 636 21.99 -16.16 -16.60
CA GLN A 636 20.53 -16.35 -16.51
C GLN A 636 19.75 -15.08 -16.17
N GLN A 637 20.34 -14.15 -15.41
CA GLN A 637 19.68 -12.89 -15.05
C GLN A 637 19.61 -11.90 -16.22
N GLU A 638 20.57 -11.97 -17.15
CA GLU A 638 20.67 -11.03 -18.27
C GLU A 638 19.79 -11.40 -19.47
N ASP A 639 19.29 -12.64 -19.52
CA ASP A 639 18.35 -13.16 -20.53
C ASP A 639 18.81 -13.01 -22.00
N ASP A 640 20.13 -13.00 -22.24
CA ASP A 640 20.67 -12.96 -23.61
C ASP A 640 20.68 -14.35 -24.26
N ILE A 641 19.98 -14.48 -25.40
CA ILE A 641 19.77 -15.76 -26.10
C ILE A 641 21.09 -16.44 -26.49
N ASN A 642 22.09 -15.68 -26.97
CA ASN A 642 23.35 -16.26 -27.43
C ASN A 642 24.22 -16.70 -26.25
N ALA A 643 24.29 -15.89 -25.19
CA ALA A 643 25.00 -16.22 -23.97
C ALA A 643 24.39 -17.43 -23.27
N LEU A 644 23.06 -17.52 -23.19
CA LEU A 644 22.34 -18.66 -22.62
C LEU A 644 22.55 -19.94 -23.43
N MET A 645 22.51 -19.87 -24.77
CA MET A 645 22.78 -21.02 -25.63
C MET A 645 24.20 -21.56 -25.40
N ASN A 646 25.20 -20.68 -25.35
CA ASN A 646 26.59 -21.07 -25.11
C ASN A 646 26.83 -21.57 -23.68
N THR A 647 26.10 -21.02 -22.70
CA THR A 647 26.10 -21.49 -21.31
C THR A 647 25.58 -22.92 -21.21
N ALA A 648 24.42 -23.18 -21.80
CA ALA A 648 23.83 -24.53 -21.82
C ALA A 648 24.77 -25.54 -22.52
N LEU A 649 25.43 -25.15 -23.61
CA LEU A 649 26.43 -25.99 -24.27
C LEU A 649 27.65 -26.30 -23.37
N ALA A 650 28.15 -25.30 -22.64
CA ALA A 650 29.29 -25.48 -21.72
C ALA A 650 28.94 -26.38 -20.51
N LEU A 651 27.69 -26.30 -20.02
CA LEU A 651 27.18 -27.11 -18.92
C LEU A 651 26.80 -28.53 -19.34
N SER A 652 26.43 -28.73 -20.61
CA SER A 652 26.07 -30.03 -21.18
C SER A 652 27.18 -31.08 -21.06
N ASN A 653 28.44 -30.63 -21.03
CA ASN A 653 29.62 -31.50 -20.88
C ASN A 653 30.04 -31.71 -19.40
N GLY A 654 29.31 -31.15 -18.45
CA GLY A 654 29.66 -31.14 -17.03
C GLY A 654 29.15 -32.35 -16.21
N SER A 655 29.10 -32.11 -14.91
CA SER A 655 28.51 -33.01 -13.92
C SER A 655 27.01 -33.25 -14.17
N THR A 656 26.44 -34.27 -13.52
CA THR A 656 24.99 -34.56 -13.58
C THR A 656 24.14 -33.34 -13.23
N LEU A 657 24.58 -32.52 -12.27
CA LEU A 657 23.85 -31.32 -11.84
C LEU A 657 23.92 -30.21 -12.89
N GLU A 658 25.08 -30.01 -13.52
CA GLU A 658 25.25 -29.04 -14.60
C GLU A 658 24.47 -29.44 -15.86
N GLN A 659 24.40 -30.73 -16.16
CA GLN A 659 23.57 -31.22 -17.28
C GLN A 659 22.08 -30.98 -17.04
N ILE A 660 21.60 -31.09 -15.79
CA ILE A 660 20.22 -30.74 -15.45
C ILE A 660 20.00 -29.24 -15.65
N LYS A 661 20.93 -28.38 -15.18
CA LYS A 661 20.86 -26.94 -15.41
C LYS A 661 20.90 -26.57 -16.90
N ALA A 662 21.69 -27.27 -17.70
CA ALA A 662 21.70 -27.10 -19.15
C ALA A 662 20.32 -27.38 -19.78
N ILE A 663 19.64 -28.44 -19.30
CA ILE A 663 18.28 -28.80 -19.75
C ILE A 663 17.26 -27.73 -19.35
N GLU A 664 17.37 -27.18 -18.14
CA GLU A 664 16.52 -26.07 -17.67
C GLU A 664 16.72 -24.80 -18.52
N ILE A 665 17.96 -24.47 -18.86
CA ILE A 665 18.26 -23.33 -19.76
C ILE A 665 17.71 -23.59 -21.16
N TYR A 666 17.80 -24.82 -21.69
CA TYR A 666 17.20 -25.16 -22.98
C TYR A 666 15.66 -25.05 -22.94
N GLU A 667 15.00 -25.44 -21.85
CA GLU A 667 13.56 -25.27 -21.67
C GLU A 667 13.18 -23.78 -21.73
N HIS A 668 13.90 -22.92 -21.01
CA HIS A 668 13.71 -21.46 -21.04
C HIS A 668 13.95 -20.84 -22.44
N LEU A 669 15.01 -21.28 -23.14
CA LEU A 669 15.27 -20.85 -24.51
C LEU A 669 14.16 -21.26 -25.49
N HIS A 670 13.56 -22.44 -25.28
CA HIS A 670 12.43 -22.87 -26.09
C HIS A 670 11.19 -22.01 -25.87
N GLU A 671 10.89 -21.65 -24.62
CA GLU A 671 9.81 -20.71 -24.30
C GLU A 671 10.01 -19.36 -25.01
N SER A 672 11.27 -19.00 -25.30
CA SER A 672 11.67 -17.84 -26.11
C SER A 672 11.70 -18.08 -27.63
N ASN A 673 11.06 -19.13 -28.13
CA ASN A 673 11.01 -19.54 -29.55
C ASN A 673 12.37 -19.94 -30.18
N VAL A 674 13.34 -20.41 -29.39
CA VAL A 674 14.60 -20.95 -29.91
C VAL A 674 14.50 -22.47 -30.10
N ASP A 675 14.93 -22.98 -31.25
CA ASP A 675 14.97 -24.43 -31.48
C ASP A 675 16.16 -25.07 -30.76
N VAL A 676 15.84 -25.81 -29.69
CA VAL A 676 16.81 -26.51 -28.83
C VAL A 676 16.66 -28.03 -28.91
N LYS A 677 15.71 -28.55 -29.71
CA LYS A 677 15.25 -29.94 -29.64
C LYS A 677 16.39 -30.93 -29.89
N GLU A 678 17.25 -30.65 -30.87
CA GLU A 678 18.42 -31.49 -31.16
C GLU A 678 19.43 -31.54 -30.02
N LYS A 679 19.63 -30.42 -29.29
CA LYS A 679 20.58 -30.31 -28.18
C LYS A 679 20.09 -31.09 -26.96
N VAL A 680 18.82 -30.96 -26.61
CA VAL A 680 18.21 -31.74 -25.52
C VAL A 680 18.21 -33.23 -25.87
N ASN A 681 17.92 -33.60 -27.11
CA ASN A 681 18.00 -34.99 -27.58
C ASN A 681 19.41 -35.59 -27.44
N ALA A 682 20.45 -34.82 -27.78
CA ALA A 682 21.84 -35.27 -27.61
C ALA A 682 22.19 -35.55 -26.14
N LEU A 683 21.73 -34.69 -25.22
CA LEU A 683 21.90 -34.89 -23.77
C LEU A 683 21.13 -36.10 -23.25
N VAL A 684 19.89 -36.30 -23.71
CA VAL A 684 19.06 -37.45 -23.34
C VAL A 684 19.70 -38.75 -23.80
N LYS A 685 20.22 -38.80 -25.03
CA LYS A 685 20.95 -39.96 -25.55
C LYS A 685 22.20 -40.25 -24.72
N PHE A 686 23.01 -39.23 -24.44
CA PHE A 686 24.18 -39.35 -23.58
C PHE A 686 23.80 -39.85 -22.17
N ALA A 687 22.74 -39.31 -21.58
CA ALA A 687 22.29 -39.72 -20.26
C ALA A 687 21.80 -41.18 -20.22
N ASP A 688 21.17 -41.67 -21.29
CA ASP A 688 20.75 -43.07 -21.43
C ASP A 688 21.97 -44.00 -21.57
N ASP A 689 22.90 -43.67 -22.47
CA ASP A 689 24.12 -44.45 -22.73
C ASP A 689 25.00 -44.59 -21.47
N PHE A 690 25.09 -43.53 -20.67
CA PHE A 690 25.90 -43.48 -19.44
C PHE A 690 25.10 -43.68 -18.15
N LYS A 691 23.83 -44.13 -18.24
CA LYS A 691 22.95 -44.44 -17.10
C LYS A 691 22.78 -43.27 -16.09
N ARG A 692 22.79 -42.02 -16.54
CA ARG A 692 22.53 -40.82 -15.72
C ARG A 692 21.03 -40.60 -15.54
N GLY A 693 20.40 -41.41 -14.69
CA GLY A 693 18.94 -41.47 -14.55
C GLY A 693 18.25 -40.13 -14.25
N ALA A 694 18.87 -39.23 -13.48
CA ALA A 694 18.28 -37.91 -13.18
C ALA A 694 18.26 -36.98 -14.41
N VAL A 695 19.35 -36.93 -15.18
CA VAL A 695 19.47 -36.16 -16.42
C VAL A 695 18.54 -36.71 -17.49
N LEU A 696 18.45 -38.04 -17.58
CA LEU A 696 17.56 -38.73 -18.51
C LEU A 696 16.08 -38.34 -18.27
N VAL A 697 15.63 -38.37 -17.00
CA VAL A 697 14.26 -37.99 -16.65
C VAL A 697 14.01 -36.51 -16.93
N ALA A 698 14.93 -35.62 -16.56
CA ALA A 698 14.81 -34.18 -16.82
C ALA A 698 14.70 -33.88 -18.32
N GLY A 699 15.59 -34.47 -19.13
CA GLY A 699 15.60 -34.23 -20.57
C GLY A 699 14.40 -34.84 -21.30
N LEU A 700 13.94 -36.02 -20.90
CA LEU A 700 12.71 -36.60 -21.45
C LEU A 700 11.47 -35.76 -21.12
N ARG A 701 11.42 -35.13 -19.93
CA ARG A 701 10.35 -34.18 -19.57
C ARG A 701 10.34 -32.99 -20.52
N VAL A 702 11.49 -32.36 -20.72
CA VAL A 702 11.60 -31.21 -21.62
C VAL A 702 11.25 -31.61 -23.05
N LEU A 703 11.80 -32.69 -23.60
CA LEU A 703 11.44 -33.18 -24.95
C LEU A 703 9.95 -33.48 -25.10
N SER A 704 9.30 -34.02 -24.06
CA SER A 704 7.84 -34.21 -24.05
C SER A 704 7.10 -32.87 -24.14
N ASN A 705 7.57 -31.84 -23.41
CA ASN A 705 7.03 -30.47 -23.51
C ASN A 705 7.26 -29.87 -24.91
N LEU A 706 8.38 -30.22 -25.57
CA LEU A 706 8.68 -29.87 -26.96
C LEU A 706 7.86 -30.68 -27.99
N GLY A 707 6.91 -31.51 -27.55
CA GLY A 707 6.04 -32.31 -28.42
C GLY A 707 6.67 -33.60 -28.97
N ASP A 708 7.74 -34.11 -28.35
CA ASP A 708 8.34 -35.39 -28.73
C ASP A 708 7.58 -36.58 -28.11
N LEU A 709 6.80 -37.27 -28.93
CA LEU A 709 5.95 -38.39 -28.51
C LEU A 709 6.74 -39.62 -28.01
N ASP A 710 7.95 -39.86 -28.54
CA ASP A 710 8.81 -40.95 -28.06
C ASP A 710 9.34 -40.66 -26.65
N ALA A 711 9.72 -39.40 -26.41
CA ALA A 711 10.16 -38.97 -25.09
C ALA A 711 9.04 -39.11 -24.04
N ALA A 712 7.81 -38.74 -24.38
CA ALA A 712 6.64 -38.90 -23.52
C ALA A 712 6.38 -40.37 -23.17
N TYR A 713 6.46 -41.27 -24.15
CA TYR A 713 6.30 -42.71 -23.94
C TYR A 713 7.40 -43.30 -23.05
N ARG A 714 8.67 -42.94 -23.31
CA ARG A 714 9.82 -43.38 -22.51
C ARG A 714 9.75 -42.87 -21.07
N LEU A 715 9.34 -41.62 -20.87
CA LEU A 715 9.14 -41.03 -19.54
C LEU A 715 8.05 -41.78 -18.75
N ALA A 716 6.90 -42.05 -19.38
CA ALA A 716 5.81 -42.82 -18.76
C ALA A 716 6.26 -44.22 -18.33
N LYS A 717 7.06 -44.91 -19.17
CA LYS A 717 7.62 -46.22 -18.85
C LYS A 717 8.55 -46.18 -17.63
N ILE A 718 9.41 -45.16 -17.52
CA ILE A 718 10.32 -44.97 -16.37
C ILE A 718 9.53 -44.68 -15.07
N ILE A 719 8.49 -43.83 -15.15
CA ILE A 719 7.65 -43.50 -13.99
C ILE A 719 6.85 -44.73 -13.52
N HIS A 720 6.30 -45.52 -14.44
CA HIS A 720 5.51 -46.71 -14.12
C HIS A 720 6.36 -47.81 -13.44
N VAL A 721 7.62 -47.99 -13.87
CA VAL A 721 8.56 -48.94 -13.25
C VAL A 721 8.95 -48.53 -11.82
N ARG A 722 8.97 -47.22 -11.50
CA ARG A 722 9.27 -46.72 -10.14
C ARG A 722 8.10 -46.81 -9.15
N GLN A 723 6.87 -46.99 -9.63
CA GLN A 723 5.66 -47.09 -8.80
C GLN A 723 5.28 -48.53 -8.43
N LEU A 724 6.00 -49.54 -8.93
CA LEU A 724 5.83 -50.94 -8.52
C LEU A 724 6.60 -51.19 -7.20
N PRO A 725 5.97 -51.70 -6.13
CA PRO A 725 6.69 -52.13 -4.94
C PRO A 725 7.65 -53.27 -5.31
N ARG A 726 8.88 -53.25 -4.79
CA ARG A 726 9.83 -54.37 -4.89
C ARG A 726 9.18 -55.61 -4.27
N LEU A 727 8.61 -56.48 -5.10
CA LEU A 727 8.30 -57.85 -4.74
C LEU A 727 9.63 -58.60 -4.72
N GLU A 728 10.25 -58.69 -3.54
CA GLU A 728 11.27 -59.70 -3.29
C GLU A 728 10.62 -61.08 -3.42
N HIS A 729 11.29 -61.91 -4.21
CA HIS A 729 10.95 -63.29 -4.52
C HIS A 729 10.73 -64.14 -3.25
N TYR A 730 9.55 -64.74 -3.16
CA TYR A 730 9.40 -66.10 -2.66
C TYR A 730 8.96 -66.98 -3.83
N GLU A 731 9.83 -67.96 -4.14
CA GLU A 731 9.59 -69.29 -4.75
C GLU A 731 10.75 -69.70 -5.68
N ASN A 732 11.87 -70.14 -5.07
CA ASN A 732 12.32 -71.54 -5.06
C ASN A 732 13.54 -71.71 -4.17
#